data_AF-A0A961XA69-F1
#
_entry.id   AF-A0A961XA69-F1
#
_cell.length_a   1.000
_cell.length_b   1.000
_cell.length_c   1.000
_cell.angle_alpha   90.00
_cell.angle_beta   90.00
_cell.angle_gamma   90.00
#
_symmetry.space_group_name_H-M   'P 1'
#
loop_
_entity.id
_entity.type
_entity.pdbx_description
1 polymer ?
#
loop_
_entity_poly.entity_id
_entity_poly.type
_entity_poly.pdbx_seq_one_letter_code
_entity_poly.pdbx_strand_id
1 'polypeptide(L)'
;MNNANPEDDSREREYRKIVASLPTRSDIFLPTNKVSVDERLAGIRIVRGIYRDRLDSVYRPALRALRERYKGSKRCFIIGNGPSLNRTDLSVLKDEVTFAVNGFFLKATELDWRPTFYVVEDHLVAEDRRRSINAFKGSTKLFPAYLGYCLDEGSDTIFFNHLPRKSFPHGFDFSTDAAEATYTGCTVTFTCMQLAFYLGFEEIYLIGVDASYDLPKDVEQADSYAVGVLDMKSDDPNHFHPDYFGKGFRWHDPQVGKMVEAYQEARRVVDGTGQRIYNATLGGKLEVFERRAYADLFADARSPEAVAAENEKALAERVVVPRILVLDMTARGDGTATGELKANIFSQWPDDWYLQIFNIGGGWLGAQRGPDIEKTEDSVPSNTGPLKRLIDEFDPELILYRPVPNAPALHDFAMAIIASRPSIPLVTWIMDDWPSRLEIDDPSRFSAFNEDWLWLLNRSALRLSICQKMSDAYKTRYGHDFVPFANGVDSADWPALEGTTASELVVRYAGGLADDMGGRSVLRVAEAIESLASEGHPIRFEIRTQEQWKLKQGARYKGLTRTSFEIDRLPTAEYRNWLSSAGALLIAYNFDDNSLRYIGLSMANKLPECLASGAPVVVYGPEAAATVSYAAAQNCALVISKLDLEHVKAGLLELLDGQRRQQLAARGREVAFEQFDLERIRTDFMKAMANAAQLDTKPEEPTGGLHYPRSVKMGVDETKVVAELFADARGKSHVMFDVGAHTGTSAKFFDALDWSIYCFEPNDENRAQLTKKFCENPRIVIDSRAVAESVETGRSFFVSEESTGIGTLHAFRDSHEVASTVDVTTVDEVARQHGLNKIDFLKIDVEGLDFAVLKGVPWDTIKPRVIECEFEDAKTVPLGHTYADMANYLVERGYTVYISEWHPIIRYGISHDWCRLTQYPSALKTPDAWGNLLAFLDDPGMHALTSAFQKHLSSRAALPPGAPVAARASVPQRKTTTAVRFAEATKARSNLLFQAARFAKHSARLLWRKRFGLGGIAILCIVAPMVAAILAQTPTWRWVMIGLSGLAALGLIGALVAAAISELLHQRTADAQRRHQSLLDKIETANVRMRELAEELDEVRQSESNLRKSAETGTKSQGASSRDD
;
A
#
# COMPACT_ATOMS: atom_id res chain seq x y z
N MET A 1 -31.61 17.18 -22.43
CA MET A 1 -32.85 16.50 -22.04
C MET A 1 -32.44 15.22 -21.34
N ASN A 2 -32.62 15.18 -20.02
CA ASN A 2 -32.03 14.18 -19.12
C ASN A 2 -32.70 12.81 -19.24
N ASN A 3 -31.90 11.76 -19.42
CA ASN A 3 -32.28 10.38 -19.13
C ASN A 3 -32.32 10.19 -17.61
N ALA A 4 -33.47 10.44 -16.97
CA ALA A 4 -33.71 10.01 -15.59
C ALA A 4 -34.28 8.58 -15.60
N ASN A 5 -33.77 7.72 -14.71
CA ASN A 5 -34.21 6.33 -14.56
C ASN A 5 -35.67 6.29 -14.06
N PRO A 6 -36.60 5.56 -14.72
CA PRO A 6 -38.02 5.50 -14.33
C PRO A 6 -38.28 5.02 -12.89
N GLU A 7 -37.37 4.22 -12.31
CA GLU A 7 -37.48 3.76 -10.93
C GLU A 7 -37.23 4.86 -9.90
N ASP A 8 -36.25 5.74 -10.14
CA ASP A 8 -35.93 6.85 -9.23
C ASP A 8 -37.09 7.84 -9.16
N ASP A 9 -37.76 8.06 -10.29
CA ASP A 9 -38.95 8.89 -10.36
C ASP A 9 -40.14 8.28 -9.59
N SER A 10 -40.20 6.95 -9.47
CA SER A 10 -41.19 6.26 -8.63
C SER A 10 -40.90 6.38 -7.13
N ARG A 11 -39.64 6.19 -6.72
CA ARG A 11 -39.19 6.34 -5.32
C ARG A 11 -39.38 7.77 -4.84
N GLU A 12 -39.04 8.75 -5.68
CA GLU A 12 -39.17 10.17 -5.36
C GLU A 12 -40.66 10.59 -5.20
N ARG A 13 -41.57 10.01 -6.00
CA ARG A 13 -43.02 10.18 -5.80
C ARG A 13 -43.49 9.61 -4.47
N GLU A 14 -43.00 8.44 -4.07
CA GLU A 14 -43.34 7.84 -2.78
C GLU A 14 -42.83 8.72 -1.62
N TYR A 15 -41.58 9.16 -1.68
CA TYR A 15 -40.98 10.06 -0.70
C TYR A 15 -41.85 11.32 -0.49
N ARG A 16 -42.20 12.01 -1.58
CA ARG A 16 -43.07 13.20 -1.53
C ARG A 16 -44.45 12.91 -0.93
N LYS A 17 -45.02 11.74 -1.20
CA LYS A 17 -46.31 11.31 -0.62
C LYS A 17 -46.22 11.11 0.89
N ILE A 18 -45.13 10.56 1.40
CA ILE A 18 -44.91 10.40 2.84
C ILE A 18 -44.70 11.77 3.50
N VAL A 19 -43.84 12.62 2.92
CA VAL A 19 -43.61 14.00 3.39
C VAL A 19 -44.91 14.80 3.50
N ALA A 20 -45.81 14.67 2.52
CA ALA A 20 -47.11 15.35 2.55
C ALA A 20 -48.01 14.92 3.73
N SER A 21 -47.76 13.76 4.34
CA SER A 21 -48.48 13.29 5.53
C SER A 21 -47.90 13.77 6.86
N LEU A 22 -46.69 14.35 6.86
CA LEU A 22 -46.01 14.80 8.07
C LEU A 22 -46.45 16.21 8.48
N PRO A 23 -46.31 16.55 9.79
CA PRO A 23 -46.59 17.89 10.31
C PRO A 23 -45.51 18.91 9.91
N THR A 24 -44.28 18.46 9.65
CA THR A 24 -43.14 19.26 9.20
C THR A 24 -42.85 18.96 7.73
N ARG A 25 -42.99 19.96 6.85
CA ARG A 25 -42.93 19.78 5.38
C ARG A 25 -41.96 20.69 4.65
N SER A 26 -41.42 21.68 5.33
CA SER A 26 -40.41 22.58 4.76
C SER A 26 -39.06 21.88 4.72
N ASP A 27 -38.23 22.23 3.73
CA ASP A 27 -36.95 21.56 3.47
C ASP A 27 -36.03 21.48 4.69
N ILE A 28 -36.04 22.49 5.56
CA ILE A 28 -35.23 22.52 6.80
C ILE A 28 -35.59 21.43 7.83
N PHE A 29 -36.72 20.75 7.66
CA PHE A 29 -37.17 19.65 8.53
C PHE A 29 -37.08 18.29 7.85
N LEU A 30 -36.54 18.24 6.63
CA LEU A 30 -36.49 17.06 5.79
C LEU A 30 -35.04 16.65 5.53
N PRO A 31 -34.80 15.37 5.20
CA PRO A 31 -33.49 14.93 4.74
C PRO A 31 -33.01 15.74 3.53
N THR A 32 -31.76 16.20 3.56
CA THR A 32 -31.17 16.96 2.45
C THR A 32 -30.84 16.06 1.25
N ASN A 33 -30.47 16.67 0.13
CA ASN A 33 -30.03 15.94 -1.07
C ASN A 33 -28.66 15.26 -0.93
N LYS A 34 -27.95 15.45 0.20
CA LYS A 34 -26.72 14.71 0.53
C LYS A 34 -27.01 13.23 0.84
N VAL A 35 -28.23 12.94 1.29
CA VAL A 35 -28.70 11.60 1.63
C VAL A 35 -29.33 10.96 0.39
N SER A 36 -28.98 9.70 0.10
CA SER A 36 -29.50 9.00 -1.09
C SER A 36 -31.03 8.85 -1.03
N VAL A 37 -31.71 8.78 -2.18
CA VAL A 37 -33.19 8.67 -2.24
C VAL A 37 -33.71 7.51 -1.39
N ASP A 38 -33.01 6.38 -1.39
CA ASP A 38 -33.38 5.19 -0.62
C ASP A 38 -33.27 5.41 0.89
N GLU A 39 -32.16 6.00 1.35
CA GLU A 39 -31.97 6.37 2.77
C GLU A 39 -33.00 7.42 3.21
N ARG A 40 -33.28 8.44 2.37
CA ARG A 40 -34.32 9.44 2.66
C ARG A 40 -35.68 8.80 2.81
N LEU A 41 -36.02 7.86 1.94
CA LEU A 41 -37.30 7.14 1.97
C LEU A 41 -37.40 6.22 3.21
N ALA A 42 -36.32 5.51 3.55
CA ALA A 42 -36.26 4.68 4.76
C ALA A 42 -36.39 5.54 6.03
N GLY A 43 -35.61 6.61 6.13
CA GLY A 43 -35.63 7.52 7.27
C GLY A 43 -36.96 8.24 7.44
N ILE A 44 -37.59 8.73 6.36
CA ILE A 44 -38.89 9.40 6.46
C ILE A 44 -40.02 8.45 6.86
N ARG A 45 -39.90 7.14 6.57
CA ARG A 45 -40.83 6.11 7.07
C ARG A 45 -40.68 5.94 8.59
N ILE A 46 -39.47 6.03 9.13
CA ILE A 46 -39.22 6.02 10.58
C ILE A 46 -39.87 7.24 11.23
N VAL A 47 -39.61 8.44 10.69
CA VAL A 47 -40.22 9.70 11.16
C VAL A 47 -41.75 9.61 11.18
N ARG A 48 -42.36 9.09 10.12
CA ARG A 48 -43.82 8.85 10.09
C ARG A 48 -44.28 7.90 11.19
N GLY A 49 -43.52 6.84 11.45
CA GLY A 49 -43.78 5.90 12.55
C GLY A 49 -43.68 6.56 13.94
N ILE A 50 -42.70 7.45 14.13
CA ILE A 50 -42.58 8.24 15.37
C ILE A 50 -43.84 9.07 15.57
N TYR A 51 -44.21 9.90 14.60
CA TYR A 51 -45.39 10.77 14.71
C TYR A 51 -46.72 10.00 14.88
N ARG A 52 -46.90 8.90 14.14
CA ARG A 52 -48.17 8.15 14.13
C ARG A 52 -48.34 7.27 15.36
N ASP A 53 -47.28 6.58 15.77
CA ASP A 53 -47.41 5.44 16.69
C ASP A 53 -46.73 5.70 18.04
N ARG A 54 -45.57 6.38 18.06
CA ARG A 54 -44.67 6.42 19.23
C ARG A 54 -44.63 7.75 19.98
N LEU A 55 -44.93 8.87 19.32
CA LEU A 55 -44.88 10.19 19.94
C LEU A 55 -45.81 10.26 21.17
N ASP A 56 -47.05 9.82 21.02
CA ASP A 56 -48.06 9.84 22.10
C ASP A 56 -47.90 8.68 23.09
N SER A 57 -47.52 7.49 22.60
CA SER A 57 -47.50 6.27 23.41
C SER A 57 -46.21 6.07 24.20
N VAL A 58 -45.09 6.62 23.71
CA VAL A 58 -43.75 6.42 24.29
C VAL A 58 -43.16 7.75 24.77
N TYR A 59 -43.02 8.73 23.87
CA TYR A 59 -42.16 9.88 24.14
C TYR A 59 -42.82 11.00 24.95
N ARG A 60 -44.10 11.30 24.72
CA ARG A 60 -44.86 12.24 25.55
C ARG A 60 -44.92 11.80 27.02
N PRO A 61 -45.22 10.53 27.35
CA PRO A 61 -45.10 10.01 28.71
C PRO A 61 -43.70 10.18 29.30
N ALA A 62 -42.65 9.88 28.53
CA ALA A 62 -41.26 10.03 28.97
C ALA A 62 -40.91 11.49 29.30
N LEU A 63 -41.31 12.44 28.45
CA LEU A 63 -41.09 13.87 28.68
C LEU A 63 -41.88 14.41 29.88
N ARG A 64 -43.11 13.92 30.10
CA ARG A 64 -43.89 14.22 31.31
C ARG A 64 -43.24 13.64 32.57
N ALA A 65 -42.66 12.45 32.50
CA ALA A 65 -41.91 11.87 33.60
C ALA A 65 -40.66 12.70 33.97
N LEU A 66 -39.96 13.27 32.97
CA LEU A 66 -38.89 14.24 33.23
C LEU A 66 -39.42 15.48 33.95
N ARG A 67 -40.58 16.02 33.53
CA ARG A 67 -41.17 17.19 34.21
C ARG A 67 -41.43 16.90 35.68
N GLU A 68 -42.06 15.77 36.00
CA GLU A 68 -42.30 15.42 37.41
C GLU A 68 -41.01 15.19 38.19
N ARG A 69 -39.95 14.66 37.55
CA ARG A 69 -38.64 14.48 38.19
C ARG A 69 -37.96 15.81 38.55
N TYR A 70 -38.05 16.82 37.68
CA TYR A 70 -37.33 18.09 37.86
C TYR A 70 -38.19 19.22 38.42
N LYS A 71 -39.49 18.99 38.63
CA LYS A 71 -40.41 19.95 39.23
C LYS A 71 -39.89 20.45 40.57
N GLY A 72 -39.76 21.78 40.71
CA GLY A 72 -39.23 22.41 41.93
C GLY A 72 -37.70 22.40 42.02
N SER A 73 -37.00 21.98 40.97
CA SER A 73 -35.55 22.18 40.89
C SER A 73 -35.23 23.66 40.74
N LYS A 74 -34.29 24.13 41.56
CA LYS A 74 -33.96 25.56 41.63
C LYS A 74 -33.38 26.09 40.33
N ARG A 75 -32.33 25.45 39.81
CA ARG A 75 -31.60 25.97 38.64
C ARG A 75 -31.18 24.92 37.63
N CYS A 76 -31.00 25.35 36.39
CA CYS A 76 -30.32 24.59 35.35
C CYS A 76 -29.44 25.49 34.47
N PHE A 77 -28.55 24.87 33.70
CA PHE A 77 -27.61 25.55 32.82
C PHE A 77 -27.79 25.07 31.38
N ILE A 78 -28.05 25.99 30.46
CA ILE A 78 -28.06 25.75 29.02
C ILE A 78 -26.68 26.15 28.47
N ILE A 79 -25.96 25.15 27.98
CA ILE A 79 -24.62 25.25 27.42
C ILE A 79 -24.74 25.34 25.90
N GLY A 80 -24.45 26.51 25.36
CA GLY A 80 -24.35 26.75 23.93
C GLY A 80 -23.07 26.14 23.33
N ASN A 81 -22.59 26.72 22.24
CA ASN A 81 -21.37 26.27 21.57
C ASN A 81 -20.42 27.42 21.19
N GLY A 82 -20.63 28.62 21.74
CA GLY A 82 -19.83 29.78 21.41
C GLY A 82 -18.39 29.73 21.97
N PRO A 83 -17.48 30.57 21.47
CA PRO A 83 -16.06 30.53 21.79
C PRO A 83 -15.75 30.78 23.28
N SER A 84 -16.62 31.50 23.99
CA SER A 84 -16.47 31.75 25.44
C SER A 84 -16.37 30.48 26.29
N LEU A 85 -16.82 29.31 25.79
CA LEU A 85 -16.63 28.04 26.49
C LEU A 85 -15.15 27.68 26.68
N ASN A 86 -14.25 28.15 25.81
CA ASN A 86 -12.80 27.94 25.98
C ASN A 86 -12.20 28.73 27.14
N ARG A 87 -13.01 29.60 27.77
CA ARG A 87 -12.64 30.38 28.95
C ARG A 87 -13.54 30.07 30.15
N THR A 88 -14.50 29.17 30.00
CA THR A 88 -15.49 28.85 31.02
C THR A 88 -15.12 27.54 31.70
N ASP A 89 -14.97 27.56 33.02
CA ASP A 89 -14.65 26.33 33.76
C ASP A 89 -15.89 25.42 33.86
N LEU A 90 -15.95 24.38 33.02
CA LEU A 90 -17.09 23.46 33.00
C LEU A 90 -17.02 22.37 34.08
N SER A 91 -15.92 22.19 34.81
CA SER A 91 -15.82 21.11 35.81
C SER A 91 -16.74 21.33 37.01
N VAL A 92 -17.10 22.58 37.33
CA VAL A 92 -18.01 22.91 38.44
C VAL A 92 -19.47 22.59 38.15
N LEU A 93 -19.81 22.22 36.90
CA LEU A 93 -21.18 21.88 36.48
C LEU A 93 -21.51 20.40 36.61
N LYS A 94 -20.56 19.57 37.06
CA LYS A 94 -20.71 18.11 37.13
C LYS A 94 -21.95 17.65 37.90
N ASP A 95 -22.30 18.36 38.97
CA ASP A 95 -23.44 18.07 39.84
C ASP A 95 -24.67 18.95 39.54
N GLU A 96 -24.61 19.77 38.49
CA GLU A 96 -25.71 20.65 38.07
C GLU A 96 -26.57 20.00 36.98
N VAL A 97 -27.83 20.45 36.88
CA VAL A 97 -28.68 20.05 35.74
C VAL A 97 -28.30 20.86 34.51
N THR A 98 -27.89 20.18 33.46
CA THR A 98 -27.30 20.80 32.26
C THR A 98 -28.00 20.37 30.98
N PHE A 99 -28.20 21.32 30.07
CA PHE A 99 -28.58 21.09 28.67
C PHE A 99 -27.40 21.47 27.81
N ALA A 100 -26.84 20.52 27.07
CA ALA A 100 -25.80 20.82 26.09
C ALA A 100 -26.28 20.54 24.68
N VAL A 101 -25.84 21.37 23.72
CA VAL A 101 -26.43 21.38 22.38
C VAL A 101 -25.46 20.98 21.27
N ASN A 102 -26.00 20.41 20.18
CA ASN A 102 -25.34 20.17 18.90
C ASN A 102 -23.91 19.57 19.04
N GLY A 103 -22.86 20.28 18.63
CA GLY A 103 -21.48 19.77 18.64
C GLY A 103 -20.84 19.57 20.01
N PHE A 104 -21.57 19.68 21.13
CA PHE A 104 -21.01 19.55 22.48
C PHE A 104 -20.29 18.21 22.74
N PHE A 105 -20.59 17.15 21.99
CA PHE A 105 -19.83 15.90 22.08
C PHE A 105 -18.32 16.08 21.86
N LEU A 106 -17.90 17.13 21.14
CA LEU A 106 -16.49 17.52 20.99
C LEU A 106 -15.89 18.05 22.29
N LYS A 107 -16.65 18.79 23.11
CA LYS A 107 -16.18 19.28 24.41
C LYS A 107 -16.22 18.20 25.48
N ALA A 108 -17.15 17.25 25.36
CA ALA A 108 -17.34 16.19 26.34
C ALA A 108 -16.16 15.20 26.41
N THR A 109 -15.28 15.16 25.41
CA THR A 109 -14.03 14.36 25.44
C THR A 109 -13.02 14.90 26.45
N GLU A 110 -13.11 16.20 26.77
CA GLU A 110 -12.24 16.90 27.73
C GLU A 110 -12.80 16.85 29.17
N LEU A 111 -13.99 16.28 29.36
CA LEU A 111 -14.72 16.31 30.62
C LEU A 111 -14.91 14.89 31.19
N ASP A 112 -14.77 14.78 32.51
CA ASP A 112 -15.01 13.55 33.28
C ASP A 112 -16.51 13.34 33.61
N TRP A 113 -17.38 14.19 33.08
CA TRP A 113 -18.83 14.15 33.26
C TRP A 113 -19.58 14.32 31.94
N ARG A 114 -20.89 14.05 31.94
CA ARG A 114 -21.77 14.15 30.77
C ARG A 114 -22.97 15.03 31.10
N PRO A 115 -23.48 15.82 30.14
CA PRO A 115 -24.62 16.70 30.38
C PRO A 115 -25.86 15.90 30.74
N THR A 116 -26.73 16.45 31.58
CA THR A 116 -27.98 15.79 31.95
C THR A 116 -28.84 15.54 30.72
N PHE A 117 -28.96 16.59 29.88
CA PHE A 117 -29.69 16.57 28.62
C PHE A 117 -28.77 16.93 27.47
N TYR A 118 -28.83 16.14 26.40
CA TYR A 118 -28.14 16.43 25.16
C TYR A 118 -29.18 16.70 24.06
N VAL A 119 -29.10 17.87 23.42
CA VAL A 119 -30.14 18.38 22.52
C VAL A 119 -29.54 18.69 21.15
N VAL A 120 -30.12 18.14 20.10
CA VAL A 120 -29.76 18.46 18.70
C VAL A 120 -31.03 18.86 17.98
N GLU A 121 -31.01 20.00 17.29
CA GLU A 121 -32.17 20.50 16.52
C GLU A 121 -31.77 20.90 15.09
N ASP A 122 -30.51 21.31 14.89
CA ASP A 122 -29.98 21.62 13.57
C ASP A 122 -29.86 20.34 12.70
N HIS A 123 -30.61 20.30 11.61
CA HIS A 123 -30.66 19.17 10.68
C HIS A 123 -29.34 18.94 9.93
N LEU A 124 -28.55 19.98 9.64
CA LEU A 124 -27.25 19.81 9.01
C LEU A 124 -26.26 19.18 9.99
N VAL A 125 -26.23 19.67 11.24
CA VAL A 125 -25.42 19.05 12.30
C VAL A 125 -25.86 17.61 12.54
N ALA A 126 -27.17 17.34 12.60
CA ALA A 126 -27.69 16.00 12.80
C ALA A 126 -27.27 15.04 11.69
N GLU A 127 -27.38 15.43 10.42
CA GLU A 127 -26.96 14.60 9.29
C GLU A 127 -25.44 14.41 9.24
N ASP A 128 -24.69 15.52 9.37
CA ASP A 128 -23.24 15.53 9.21
C ASP A 128 -22.52 14.88 10.39
N ARG A 129 -23.14 14.82 11.57
CA ARG A 129 -22.56 14.24 12.79
C ARG A 129 -23.37 13.09 13.35
N ARG A 130 -24.27 12.48 12.56
CA ARG A 130 -25.21 11.43 13.02
C ARG A 130 -24.52 10.33 13.82
N ARG A 131 -23.33 9.90 13.38
CA ARG A 131 -22.56 8.83 14.02
C ARG A 131 -22.10 9.23 15.43
N SER A 132 -21.44 10.38 15.56
CA SER A 132 -21.01 10.91 16.86
C SER A 132 -22.21 11.17 17.80
N ILE A 133 -23.31 11.71 17.27
CA ILE A 133 -24.53 12.00 18.03
C ILE A 133 -25.19 10.71 18.55
N ASN A 134 -25.31 9.68 17.71
CA ASN A 134 -25.91 8.40 18.07
C ASN A 134 -25.01 7.62 19.04
N ALA A 135 -23.69 7.68 18.85
CA ALA A 135 -22.69 7.05 19.72
C ALA A 135 -22.55 7.73 21.09
N PHE A 136 -22.90 9.01 21.23
CA PHE A 136 -22.80 9.73 22.51
C PHE A 136 -23.66 9.05 23.59
N LYS A 137 -23.09 8.68 24.75
CA LYS A 137 -23.80 8.00 25.85
C LYS A 137 -23.66 8.78 27.17
N GLY A 138 -24.51 8.46 28.13
CA GLY A 138 -24.47 9.03 29.49
C GLY A 138 -25.36 10.25 29.71
N SER A 139 -26.15 10.64 28.71
CA SER A 139 -27.08 11.78 28.76
C SER A 139 -28.48 11.33 28.33
N THR A 140 -29.53 11.99 28.82
CA THR A 140 -30.86 11.87 28.19
C THR A 140 -30.88 12.72 26.92
N LYS A 141 -31.04 12.07 25.77
CA LYS A 141 -31.08 12.71 24.46
C LYS A 141 -32.47 13.22 24.16
N LEU A 142 -32.59 14.52 23.88
CA LEU A 142 -33.85 15.16 23.51
C LEU A 142 -33.74 15.63 22.07
N PHE A 143 -34.45 14.97 21.16
CA PHE A 143 -34.38 15.27 19.73
C PHE A 143 -35.76 15.62 19.16
N PRO A 144 -35.86 16.59 18.25
CA PRO A 144 -37.06 16.76 17.42
C PRO A 144 -37.41 15.48 16.66
N ALA A 145 -38.68 15.09 16.68
CA ALA A 145 -39.18 13.89 16.00
C ALA A 145 -38.84 13.83 14.51
N TYR A 146 -38.74 14.99 13.83
CA TYR A 146 -38.36 15.04 12.42
C TYR A 146 -36.91 14.62 12.16
N LEU A 147 -36.00 14.64 13.14
CA LEU A 147 -34.62 14.17 12.98
C LEU A 147 -34.47 12.64 13.08
N GLY A 148 -35.56 11.92 13.37
CA GLY A 148 -35.54 10.45 13.45
C GLY A 148 -35.22 9.74 12.14
N TYR A 149 -35.00 10.46 11.03
CA TYR A 149 -34.48 9.88 9.80
C TYR A 149 -32.97 9.61 9.85
N CYS A 150 -32.23 10.27 10.74
CA CYS A 150 -30.78 10.09 10.91
C CYS A 150 -30.35 9.86 12.37
N LEU A 151 -31.18 10.21 13.35
CA LEU A 151 -30.91 9.99 14.78
C LEU A 151 -31.66 8.77 15.31
N ASP A 152 -30.97 7.95 16.10
CA ASP A 152 -31.46 6.62 16.48
C ASP A 152 -32.41 6.66 17.70
N GLU A 153 -33.43 5.79 17.66
CA GLU A 153 -34.24 5.45 18.83
C GLU A 153 -33.38 4.65 19.84
N GLY A 154 -33.52 4.95 21.13
CA GLY A 154 -32.75 4.33 22.21
C GLY A 154 -33.45 4.48 23.56
N SER A 155 -33.00 3.73 24.57
CA SER A 155 -33.54 3.85 25.94
C SER A 155 -33.20 5.20 26.59
N ASP A 156 -32.19 5.88 26.07
CA ASP A 156 -31.75 7.22 26.45
C ASP A 156 -32.31 8.32 25.54
N THR A 157 -33.10 8.00 24.50
CA THR A 157 -33.62 8.95 23.51
C THR A 157 -35.11 9.26 23.73
N ILE A 158 -35.45 10.55 23.75
CA ILE A 158 -36.83 11.04 23.74
C ILE A 158 -37.03 11.95 22.54
N PHE A 159 -37.87 11.52 21.60
CA PHE A 159 -38.29 12.36 20.48
C PHE A 159 -39.46 13.26 20.87
N PHE A 160 -39.34 14.57 20.69
CA PHE A 160 -40.40 15.52 21.01
C PHE A 160 -40.95 16.23 19.77
N ASN A 161 -42.16 16.76 19.88
CA ASN A 161 -42.83 17.44 18.78
C ASN A 161 -42.27 18.87 18.63
N HIS A 162 -41.40 19.09 17.66
CA HIS A 162 -40.88 20.42 17.30
C HIS A 162 -41.53 20.88 16.01
N LEU A 163 -42.15 22.06 16.02
CA LEU A 163 -42.98 22.56 14.92
C LEU A 163 -42.45 23.89 14.37
N PRO A 164 -42.78 24.22 13.11
CA PRO A 164 -42.56 25.57 12.59
C PRO A 164 -43.32 26.60 13.44
N ARG A 165 -42.74 27.79 13.59
CA ARG A 165 -43.42 28.93 14.24
C ARG A 165 -44.75 29.27 13.55
N LYS A 166 -45.82 29.39 14.32
CA LYS A 166 -47.17 29.79 13.88
C LYS A 166 -47.18 31.23 13.40
N SER A 167 -46.34 32.07 14.01
CA SER A 167 -46.20 33.49 13.70
C SER A 167 -45.25 33.77 12.52
N PHE A 168 -44.88 32.75 11.73
CA PHE A 168 -44.04 32.92 10.53
C PHE A 168 -44.74 33.80 9.48
N PRO A 169 -44.04 34.74 8.79
CA PRO A 169 -42.61 35.04 8.90
C PRO A 169 -42.25 36.13 9.93
N HIS A 170 -43.22 36.77 10.59
CA HIS A 170 -43.03 38.05 11.29
C HIS A 170 -42.94 37.98 12.82
N GLY A 171 -42.99 36.79 13.44
CA GLY A 171 -42.86 36.63 14.90
C GLY A 171 -42.33 35.25 15.30
N PHE A 172 -42.15 35.07 16.61
CA PHE A 172 -41.72 33.81 17.24
C PHE A 172 -42.78 33.35 18.23
N ASP A 173 -42.79 32.04 18.51
CA ASP A 173 -43.72 31.44 19.46
C ASP A 173 -42.91 30.67 20.51
N PHE A 174 -43.23 30.86 21.80
CA PHE A 174 -42.59 30.13 22.89
C PHE A 174 -43.58 29.19 23.55
N SER A 175 -43.26 27.90 23.61
CA SER A 175 -44.13 26.91 24.24
C SER A 175 -43.97 26.88 25.76
N THR A 176 -45.10 26.83 26.47
CA THR A 176 -45.18 26.55 27.91
C THR A 176 -45.50 25.09 28.22
N ASP A 177 -45.79 24.27 27.19
CA ASP A 177 -46.02 22.82 27.30
C ASP A 177 -45.25 22.07 26.21
N ALA A 178 -44.02 21.67 26.53
CA ALA A 178 -43.14 20.97 25.59
C ALA A 178 -43.59 19.53 25.29
N ALA A 179 -44.48 18.93 26.09
CA ALA A 179 -45.06 17.63 25.75
C ALA A 179 -46.07 17.75 24.59
N GLU A 180 -46.73 18.89 24.44
CA GLU A 180 -47.60 19.11 23.29
C GLU A 180 -46.79 19.49 22.04
N ALA A 181 -46.01 20.57 22.13
CA ALA A 181 -45.09 21.00 21.08
C ALA A 181 -44.07 22.02 21.58
N THR A 182 -42.97 22.18 20.84
CA THR A 182 -42.04 23.31 20.92
C THR A 182 -41.92 23.96 19.54
N TYR A 183 -41.42 25.18 19.44
CA TYR A 183 -41.33 25.93 18.18
C TYR A 183 -39.91 26.38 17.84
N THR A 184 -39.62 26.50 16.55
CA THR A 184 -38.31 26.96 16.04
C THR A 184 -38.01 28.41 16.39
N GLY A 185 -36.76 28.68 16.77
CA GLY A 185 -36.29 30.01 17.21
C GLY A 185 -34.98 30.48 16.58
N CYS A 186 -34.57 29.90 15.44
CA CYS A 186 -33.27 30.16 14.79
C CYS A 186 -32.03 29.77 15.63
N THR A 187 -32.22 29.12 16.79
CA THR A 187 -31.15 28.62 17.65
C THR A 187 -31.66 27.49 18.54
N VAL A 188 -30.86 26.44 18.69
CA VAL A 188 -31.20 25.27 19.54
C VAL A 188 -31.37 25.67 21.01
N THR A 189 -30.66 26.71 21.46
CA THR A 189 -30.80 27.21 22.83
C THR A 189 -32.20 27.75 23.12
N PHE A 190 -32.93 28.25 22.12
CA PHE A 190 -34.34 28.65 22.27
C PHE A 190 -35.26 27.43 22.49
N THR A 191 -34.95 26.31 21.84
CA THR A 191 -35.62 25.02 22.10
C THR A 191 -35.33 24.52 23.52
N CYS A 192 -34.07 24.62 23.98
CA CYS A 192 -33.70 24.29 25.35
C CYS A 192 -34.42 25.16 26.38
N MET A 193 -34.62 26.47 26.12
CA MET A 193 -35.38 27.34 27.01
C MET A 193 -36.84 26.87 27.17
N GLN A 194 -37.50 26.48 26.08
CA GLN A 194 -38.87 25.94 26.13
C GLN A 194 -38.93 24.63 26.94
N LEU A 195 -37.94 23.74 26.76
CA LEU A 195 -37.82 22.49 27.52
C LEU A 195 -37.57 22.76 29.00
N ALA A 196 -36.59 23.60 29.33
CA ALA A 196 -36.25 23.95 30.72
C ALA A 196 -37.42 24.66 31.43
N PHE A 197 -38.12 25.55 30.73
CA PHE A 197 -39.32 26.19 31.24
C PHE A 197 -40.39 25.14 31.57
N TYR A 198 -40.68 24.23 30.64
CA TYR A 198 -41.66 23.15 30.82
C TYR A 198 -41.33 22.20 31.99
N LEU A 199 -40.05 21.85 32.15
CA LEU A 199 -39.59 21.00 33.25
C LEU A 199 -39.68 21.68 34.63
N GLY A 200 -39.85 23.01 34.65
CA GLY A 200 -40.18 23.76 35.86
C GLY A 200 -38.99 24.30 36.64
N PHE A 201 -37.85 24.56 35.98
CA PHE A 201 -36.70 25.21 36.61
C PHE A 201 -36.99 26.67 36.94
N GLU A 202 -36.71 27.11 38.17
CA GLU A 202 -36.92 28.50 38.59
C GLU A 202 -35.89 29.45 37.96
N GLU A 203 -34.64 29.04 37.88
CA GLU A 203 -33.54 29.83 37.30
C GLU A 203 -32.88 29.07 36.14
N ILE A 204 -32.84 29.68 34.96
CA ILE A 204 -32.25 29.11 33.75
C ILE A 204 -31.05 29.97 33.35
N TYR A 205 -29.84 29.43 33.44
CA TYR A 205 -28.62 30.15 33.14
C TYR A 205 -28.07 29.77 31.77
N LEU A 206 -27.75 30.77 30.94
CA LEU A 206 -27.11 30.55 29.64
C LEU A 206 -25.60 30.71 29.75
N ILE A 207 -24.84 29.75 29.23
CA ILE A 207 -23.37 29.83 29.11
C ILE A 207 -22.96 29.42 27.69
N GLY A 208 -21.88 30.00 27.15
CA GLY A 208 -21.47 29.71 25.77
C GLY A 208 -22.44 30.22 24.70
N VAL A 209 -23.22 31.28 25.00
CA VAL A 209 -24.19 31.89 24.07
C VAL A 209 -23.72 33.30 23.70
N ASP A 210 -22.61 33.35 22.95
CA ASP A 210 -21.85 34.57 22.68
C ASP A 210 -22.61 35.57 21.78
N ALA A 211 -23.45 35.11 20.86
CA ALA A 211 -24.15 35.93 19.87
C ALA A 211 -23.23 36.89 19.07
N SER A 212 -21.98 36.46 18.80
CA SER A 212 -21.01 37.17 17.98
C SER A 212 -20.46 36.20 16.94
N TYR A 213 -20.57 36.54 15.66
CA TYR A 213 -20.14 35.70 14.54
C TYR A 213 -19.33 36.54 13.55
N ASP A 214 -18.16 36.03 13.17
CA ASP A 214 -17.32 36.53 12.10
C ASP A 214 -17.61 35.73 10.84
N LEU A 215 -18.02 36.42 9.77
CA LEU A 215 -18.23 35.78 8.46
C LEU A 215 -16.86 35.47 7.82
N PRO A 216 -16.54 34.21 7.51
CA PRO A 216 -15.32 33.85 6.80
C PRO A 216 -15.22 34.56 5.43
N LYS A 217 -14.01 34.85 4.96
CA LYS A 217 -13.79 35.62 3.71
C LYS A 217 -14.08 34.82 2.43
N ASP A 218 -14.27 33.50 2.55
CA ASP A 218 -14.46 32.52 1.48
C ASP A 218 -15.93 32.15 1.22
N VAL A 219 -16.88 32.95 1.70
CA VAL A 219 -18.32 32.68 1.56
C VAL A 219 -18.89 33.19 0.23
N GLU A 220 -19.32 32.28 -0.65
CA GLU A 220 -20.18 32.59 -1.81
C GLU A 220 -21.65 32.63 -1.36
N GLN A 221 -22.29 33.81 -1.42
CA GLN A 221 -23.72 33.96 -1.13
C GLN A 221 -24.57 33.51 -2.33
N ALA A 222 -25.54 32.62 -2.09
CA ALA A 222 -26.58 32.28 -3.06
C ALA A 222 -27.86 33.10 -2.80
N ASP A 223 -28.44 33.64 -3.88
CA ASP A 223 -29.65 34.48 -3.88
C ASP A 223 -30.94 33.65 -3.72
N SER A 224 -31.24 33.16 -2.52
CA SER A 224 -32.63 32.96 -2.05
C SER A 224 -32.62 32.51 -0.59
N TYR A 225 -33.77 32.56 0.08
CA TYR A 225 -33.97 32.24 1.51
C TYR A 225 -33.73 30.75 1.87
N ALA A 226 -32.81 30.06 1.19
CA ALA A 226 -32.50 28.66 1.34
C ALA A 226 -30.99 28.48 1.47
N VAL A 227 -30.56 28.17 2.71
CA VAL A 227 -29.40 27.37 3.08
C VAL A 227 -28.24 27.45 2.07
N GLY A 228 -27.43 28.50 2.18
CA GLY A 228 -26.07 28.48 1.63
C GLY A 228 -25.27 27.42 2.38
N VAL A 229 -25.36 26.17 1.92
CA VAL A 229 -24.46 25.10 2.36
C VAL A 229 -23.07 25.48 1.87
N LEU A 230 -22.27 26.05 2.76
CA LEU A 230 -20.88 26.38 2.48
C LEU A 230 -20.04 25.21 2.94
N ASP A 231 -19.21 24.69 2.04
CA ASP A 231 -18.17 23.72 2.36
C ASP A 231 -16.97 24.51 2.90
N MET A 232 -16.92 24.73 4.21
CA MET A 232 -15.85 25.52 4.84
C MET A 232 -14.51 24.85 4.57
N LYS A 233 -13.56 25.59 3.98
CA LYS A 233 -12.18 25.10 3.75
C LYS A 233 -11.21 25.50 4.87
N SER A 234 -11.70 26.20 5.88
CA SER A 234 -10.95 26.77 7.01
C SER A 234 -11.53 26.34 8.35
N ASP A 235 -10.76 26.53 9.43
CA ASP A 235 -11.18 26.27 10.81
C ASP A 235 -12.35 27.18 11.22
N ASP A 236 -13.27 26.67 12.03
CA ASP A 236 -14.43 27.44 12.54
C ASP A 236 -14.02 28.44 13.63
N PRO A 237 -14.09 29.77 13.39
CA PRO A 237 -13.76 30.77 14.40
C PRO A 237 -14.93 31.08 15.34
N ASN A 238 -16.14 30.61 15.01
CA ASN A 238 -17.40 31.05 15.63
C ASN A 238 -17.89 30.11 16.74
N HIS A 239 -17.22 28.98 16.92
CA HIS A 239 -17.54 27.99 17.94
C HIS A 239 -16.32 27.67 18.80
N PHE A 240 -16.54 26.98 19.92
CA PHE A 240 -15.47 26.62 20.87
C PHE A 240 -14.41 25.67 20.27
N HIS A 241 -14.68 25.00 19.17
CA HIS A 241 -13.78 24.02 18.59
C HIS A 241 -13.68 24.21 17.07
N PRO A 242 -12.46 24.24 16.49
CA PRO A 242 -12.27 24.54 15.07
C PRO A 242 -12.92 23.50 14.15
N ASP A 243 -13.02 22.24 14.59
CA ASP A 243 -13.70 21.23 13.80
C ASP A 243 -15.22 21.25 13.96
N TYR A 244 -15.85 22.19 14.69
CA TYR A 244 -17.30 22.15 14.88
C TYR A 244 -18.03 22.10 13.53
N PHE A 245 -17.81 23.12 12.69
CA PHE A 245 -18.20 23.17 11.27
C PHE A 245 -16.99 23.14 10.32
N GLY A 246 -15.83 22.65 10.77
CA GLY A 246 -14.58 22.63 10.01
C GLY A 246 -14.63 21.85 8.67
N LYS A 247 -13.46 21.61 8.07
CA LYS A 247 -13.34 21.09 6.69
C LYS A 247 -14.30 19.93 6.35
N GLY A 248 -15.18 20.14 5.37
CA GLY A 248 -16.11 19.12 4.86
C GLY A 248 -17.50 19.08 5.52
N PHE A 249 -17.80 19.99 6.45
CA PHE A 249 -19.10 20.08 7.12
C PHE A 249 -19.90 21.31 6.67
N ARG A 250 -21.22 21.20 6.71
CA ARG A 250 -22.13 22.21 6.18
C ARG A 250 -22.52 23.22 7.26
N TRP A 251 -22.41 24.50 6.93
CA TRP A 251 -22.71 25.61 7.85
C TRP A 251 -24.03 26.34 7.53
N HIS A 252 -24.69 26.89 8.55
CA HIS A 252 -25.88 27.75 8.43
C HIS A 252 -25.55 29.21 8.74
N ASP A 253 -26.15 30.15 7.99
CA ASP A 253 -26.16 31.56 8.41
C ASP A 253 -26.87 31.70 9.77
N PRO A 254 -26.17 32.17 10.82
CA PRO A 254 -26.69 32.23 12.18
C PRO A 254 -27.87 33.21 12.33
N GLN A 255 -28.10 34.13 11.39
CA GLN A 255 -29.21 35.10 11.44
C GLN A 255 -29.37 35.76 12.82
N VAL A 256 -28.29 36.34 13.35
CA VAL A 256 -28.22 36.84 14.75
C VAL A 256 -29.38 37.75 15.14
N GLY A 257 -29.84 38.63 14.23
CA GLY A 257 -31.01 39.48 14.48
C GLY A 257 -32.28 38.68 14.79
N LYS A 258 -32.51 37.57 14.09
CA LYS A 258 -33.64 36.66 14.32
C LYS A 258 -33.51 35.86 15.60
N MET A 259 -32.29 35.45 15.97
CA MET A 259 -32.06 34.83 17.28
C MET A 259 -32.43 35.78 18.44
N VAL A 260 -32.06 37.07 18.32
CA VAL A 260 -32.38 38.09 19.34
C VAL A 260 -33.91 38.30 19.43
N GLU A 261 -34.62 38.40 18.31
CA GLU A 261 -36.08 38.47 18.27
C GLU A 261 -36.72 37.25 18.98
N ALA A 262 -36.19 36.03 18.77
CA ALA A 262 -36.67 34.83 19.45
C ALA A 262 -36.43 34.91 20.97
N TYR A 263 -35.24 35.31 21.41
CA TYR A 263 -34.96 35.47 22.84
C TYR A 263 -35.83 36.53 23.51
N GLN A 264 -36.17 37.62 22.80
CA GLN A 264 -37.10 38.63 23.30
C GLN A 264 -38.49 38.04 23.54
N GLU A 265 -38.96 37.14 22.67
CA GLU A 265 -40.21 36.42 22.87
C GLU A 265 -40.14 35.46 24.06
N ALA A 266 -39.04 34.72 24.22
CA ALA A 266 -38.83 33.88 25.42
C ALA A 266 -38.91 34.73 26.70
N ARG A 267 -38.21 35.86 26.73
CA ARG A 267 -38.27 36.80 27.85
C ARG A 267 -39.69 37.29 28.09
N ARG A 268 -40.41 37.71 27.05
CA ARG A 268 -41.79 38.22 27.16
C ARG A 268 -42.74 37.20 27.78
N VAL A 269 -42.59 35.91 27.45
CA VAL A 269 -43.43 34.82 27.97
C VAL A 269 -43.05 34.43 29.39
N VAL A 270 -41.75 34.46 29.72
CA VAL A 270 -41.26 34.15 31.07
C VAL A 270 -41.51 35.31 32.04
N ASP A 271 -41.47 36.55 31.57
CA ASP A 271 -41.74 37.75 32.36
C ASP A 271 -43.17 37.73 32.91
N GLY A 272 -43.31 37.78 34.23
CA GLY A 272 -44.58 37.65 34.94
C GLY A 272 -44.87 36.25 35.47
N THR A 273 -43.98 35.29 35.22
CA THR A 273 -43.98 33.97 35.88
C THR A 273 -43.01 33.96 37.09
N GLY A 274 -42.96 32.84 37.81
CA GLY A 274 -41.95 32.61 38.87
C GLY A 274 -40.57 32.19 38.36
N GLN A 275 -40.40 32.01 37.05
CA GLN A 275 -39.17 31.53 36.43
C GLN A 275 -38.37 32.70 35.86
N ARG A 276 -37.05 32.57 35.77
CA ARG A 276 -36.11 33.59 35.28
C ARG A 276 -35.07 32.98 34.35
N ILE A 277 -34.70 33.72 33.30
CA ILE A 277 -33.58 33.37 32.42
C ILE A 277 -32.47 34.41 32.62
N TYR A 278 -31.25 33.95 32.86
CA TYR A 278 -30.06 34.77 33.07
C TYR A 278 -28.99 34.47 32.02
N ASN A 279 -28.21 35.48 31.64
CA ASN A 279 -27.01 35.29 30.84
C ASN A 279 -25.77 35.22 31.74
N ALA A 280 -25.15 34.03 31.84
CA ALA A 280 -23.88 33.81 32.54
C ALA A 280 -22.70 33.55 31.58
N THR A 281 -22.88 33.81 30.29
CA THR A 281 -21.82 33.69 29.28
C THR A 281 -20.69 34.70 29.58
N LEU A 282 -19.43 34.25 29.53
CA LEU A 282 -18.27 35.12 29.67
C LEU A 282 -18.10 35.99 28.42
N GLY A 283 -18.46 37.28 28.53
CA GLY A 283 -18.44 38.20 27.39
C GLY A 283 -19.65 38.03 26.46
N GLY A 284 -19.41 38.08 25.15
CA GLY A 284 -20.45 38.03 24.12
C GLY A 284 -21.28 39.30 23.99
N LYS A 285 -22.27 39.28 23.08
CA LYS A 285 -23.17 40.40 22.73
C LYS A 285 -24.63 40.15 23.11
N LEU A 286 -24.96 39.03 23.75
CA LEU A 286 -26.33 38.72 24.17
C LEU A 286 -26.73 39.53 25.41
N GLU A 287 -27.58 40.54 25.23
CA GLU A 287 -28.05 41.41 26.33
C GLU A 287 -29.57 41.36 26.54
N VAL A 288 -30.27 40.37 25.96
CA VAL A 288 -31.72 40.22 26.13
C VAL A 288 -32.09 39.83 27.56
N PHE A 289 -31.26 39.03 28.21
CA PHE A 289 -31.48 38.52 29.58
C PHE A 289 -30.56 39.23 30.57
N GLU A 290 -30.96 39.28 31.85
CA GLU A 290 -30.12 39.86 32.90
C GLU A 290 -28.80 39.09 33.02
N ARG A 291 -27.68 39.82 32.98
CA ARG A 291 -26.35 39.24 33.05
C ARG A 291 -25.93 38.97 34.49
N ARG A 292 -25.46 37.76 34.77
CA ARG A 292 -24.89 37.33 36.05
C ARG A 292 -23.45 36.88 35.84
N ALA A 293 -22.52 37.34 36.68
CA ALA A 293 -21.13 36.91 36.53
C ALA A 293 -21.01 35.42 36.88
N TYR A 294 -20.33 34.65 36.03
CA TYR A 294 -20.17 33.21 36.24
C TYR A 294 -19.48 32.89 37.58
N ALA A 295 -18.51 33.71 37.98
CA ALA A 295 -17.81 33.58 39.26
C ALA A 295 -18.71 33.80 40.48
N ASP A 296 -19.80 34.56 40.35
CA ASP A 296 -20.78 34.74 41.45
C ASP A 296 -21.62 33.48 41.65
N LEU A 297 -21.74 32.62 40.63
CA LEU A 297 -22.49 31.36 40.69
C LEU A 297 -21.65 30.21 41.24
N PHE A 298 -20.33 30.27 41.06
CA PHE A 298 -19.36 29.23 41.43
C PHE A 298 -18.06 29.87 41.96
N ALA A 299 -17.95 30.00 43.28
CA ALA A 299 -16.78 30.61 43.92
C ALA A 299 -15.47 29.82 43.68
N ASP A 300 -15.56 28.50 43.51
CA ASP A 300 -14.42 27.60 43.29
C ASP A 300 -14.06 27.42 41.80
N ALA A 301 -14.75 28.11 40.89
CA ALA A 301 -14.44 28.04 39.46
C ALA A 301 -13.06 28.60 39.16
N ARG A 302 -12.31 27.91 38.30
CA ARG A 302 -11.01 28.36 37.83
C ARG A 302 -11.14 29.68 37.06
N SER A 303 -10.11 30.52 37.13
CA SER A 303 -10.08 31.80 36.40
C SER A 303 -10.17 31.58 34.89
N PRO A 304 -10.87 32.46 34.14
CA PRO A 304 -10.98 32.35 32.68
C PRO A 304 -9.64 32.24 31.94
N GLU A 305 -8.60 32.90 32.44
CA GLU A 305 -7.26 32.91 31.86
C GLU A 305 -6.57 31.54 32.00
N ALA A 306 -6.76 30.86 33.14
CA ALA A 306 -6.21 29.53 33.38
C ALA A 306 -6.89 28.49 32.47
N VAL A 307 -8.22 28.55 32.34
CA VAL A 307 -8.99 27.68 31.44
C VAL A 307 -8.60 27.92 29.98
N ALA A 308 -8.40 29.19 29.58
CA ALA A 308 -7.95 29.54 28.24
C ALA A 308 -6.58 28.93 27.91
N ALA A 309 -5.61 29.08 28.81
CA ALA A 309 -4.25 28.57 28.59
C ALA A 309 -4.21 27.03 28.49
N GLU A 310 -5.02 26.33 29.28
CA GLU A 310 -5.16 24.87 29.20
C GLU A 310 -5.79 24.43 27.88
N ASN A 311 -6.89 25.06 27.46
CA ASN A 311 -7.55 24.76 26.19
C ASN A 311 -6.68 25.10 24.98
N GLU A 312 -5.93 26.21 25.02
CA GLU A 312 -5.01 26.60 23.95
C GLU A 312 -3.86 25.59 23.82
N LYS A 313 -3.32 25.12 24.95
CA LYS A 313 -2.32 24.05 24.96
C LYS A 313 -2.89 22.75 24.40
N ALA A 314 -4.07 22.33 24.85
CA ALA A 314 -4.72 21.11 24.38
C ALA A 314 -5.01 21.18 22.87
N LEU A 315 -5.44 22.35 22.38
CA LEU A 315 -5.68 22.58 20.96
C LEU A 315 -4.38 22.54 20.13
N ALA A 316 -3.30 23.12 20.64
CA ALA A 316 -1.99 23.11 19.98
C ALA A 316 -1.35 21.70 19.92
N GLU A 317 -1.64 20.84 20.91
CA GLU A 317 -1.16 19.45 20.95
C GLU A 317 -2.04 18.48 20.14
N ARG A 318 -3.19 18.94 19.64
CA ARG A 318 -4.16 18.14 18.89
C ARG A 318 -3.62 17.68 17.53
N VAL A 319 -3.77 16.39 17.24
CA VAL A 319 -3.42 15.81 15.94
C VAL A 319 -4.63 15.88 15.01
N VAL A 320 -4.54 16.68 13.96
CA VAL A 320 -5.55 16.69 12.88
C VAL A 320 -5.25 15.53 11.95
N VAL A 321 -6.19 14.58 11.84
CA VAL A 321 -6.03 13.38 11.00
C VAL A 321 -6.60 13.61 9.59
N PRO A 322 -6.04 13.00 8.53
CA PRO A 322 -6.57 13.15 7.17
C PRO A 322 -7.79 12.25 6.89
N ARG A 323 -8.57 12.59 5.85
CA ARG A 323 -9.50 11.64 5.21
C ARG A 323 -8.69 10.51 4.57
N ILE A 324 -8.75 9.32 5.16
CA ILE A 324 -7.91 8.19 4.78
C ILE A 324 -8.69 7.14 4.00
N LEU A 325 -8.15 6.76 2.84
CA LEU A 325 -8.58 5.58 2.08
C LEU A 325 -7.68 4.40 2.44
N VAL A 326 -8.24 3.37 3.07
CA VAL A 326 -7.54 2.13 3.42
C VAL A 326 -7.85 1.04 2.40
N LEU A 327 -6.82 0.47 1.81
CA LEU A 327 -6.90 -0.63 0.87
C LEU A 327 -6.22 -1.86 1.51
N ASP A 328 -7.00 -2.85 1.94
CA ASP A 328 -6.48 -4.03 2.65
C ASP A 328 -7.43 -5.22 2.52
N MET A 329 -6.90 -6.43 2.33
CA MET A 329 -7.73 -7.62 2.17
C MET A 329 -8.64 -7.94 3.37
N THR A 330 -8.25 -7.63 4.61
CA THR A 330 -9.08 -7.92 5.80
C THR A 330 -9.90 -6.70 6.20
N ALA A 331 -11.16 -6.87 6.59
CA ALA A 331 -11.97 -5.74 7.03
C ALA A 331 -11.58 -5.32 8.45
N ARG A 332 -11.84 -4.05 8.81
CA ARG A 332 -11.63 -3.58 10.18
C ARG A 332 -12.62 -4.29 11.12
N GLY A 333 -12.10 -4.93 12.18
CA GLY A 333 -12.92 -5.64 13.17
C GLY A 333 -13.57 -6.93 12.69
N ASP A 334 -13.05 -7.58 11.65
CA ASP A 334 -13.58 -8.85 11.13
C ASP A 334 -13.26 -10.09 11.99
N GLY A 335 -12.59 -9.91 13.13
CA GLY A 335 -12.12 -11.01 13.98
C GLY A 335 -10.80 -11.65 13.54
N THR A 336 -10.20 -11.22 12.42
CA THR A 336 -8.84 -11.61 12.04
C THR A 336 -7.82 -10.79 12.82
N ALA A 337 -6.60 -11.32 12.99
CA ALA A 337 -5.53 -10.62 13.70
C ALA A 337 -5.24 -9.23 13.12
N THR A 338 -5.24 -9.08 11.79
CA THR A 338 -5.01 -7.80 11.12
C THR A 338 -6.25 -6.90 11.18
N GLY A 339 -7.46 -7.47 11.13
CA GLY A 339 -8.70 -6.73 11.30
C GLY A 339 -8.82 -6.08 12.68
N GLU A 340 -8.45 -6.82 13.74
CA GLU A 340 -8.43 -6.30 15.12
C GLU A 340 -7.35 -5.24 15.34
N LEU A 341 -6.15 -5.42 14.74
CA LEU A 341 -5.11 -4.39 14.76
C LEU A 341 -5.62 -3.06 14.18
N LYS A 342 -6.32 -3.11 13.04
CA LYS A 342 -6.96 -1.93 12.45
C LYS A 342 -8.08 -1.38 13.34
N ALA A 343 -8.89 -2.25 13.94
CA ALA A 343 -9.95 -1.80 14.85
C ALA A 343 -9.37 -1.02 16.03
N ASN A 344 -8.26 -1.49 16.58
CA ASN A 344 -7.55 -0.87 17.68
C ASN A 344 -6.89 0.46 17.28
N ILE A 345 -6.13 0.48 16.18
CA ILE A 345 -5.38 1.68 15.76
C ILE A 345 -6.31 2.79 15.22
N PHE A 346 -7.34 2.43 14.45
CA PHE A 346 -8.28 3.40 13.86
C PHE A 346 -9.50 3.72 14.74
N SER A 347 -9.56 3.25 16.00
CA SER A 347 -10.75 3.44 16.86
C SER A 347 -11.11 4.90 17.12
N GLN A 348 -10.13 5.80 17.11
CA GLN A 348 -10.31 7.24 17.31
C GLN A 348 -10.42 8.03 15.99
N TRP A 349 -10.30 7.35 14.84
CA TRP A 349 -10.45 8.01 13.56
C TRP A 349 -11.91 8.40 13.33
N PRO A 350 -12.23 9.62 12.91
CA PRO A 350 -13.60 10.00 12.59
C PRO A 350 -14.16 9.09 11.51
N ASP A 351 -15.35 8.53 11.74
CA ASP A 351 -15.95 7.53 10.85
C ASP A 351 -16.21 8.04 9.43
N ASP A 352 -16.47 9.35 9.29
CA ASP A 352 -16.68 10.01 8.00
C ASP A 352 -15.37 10.33 7.28
N TRP A 353 -14.24 10.22 7.98
CA TRP A 353 -12.88 10.44 7.44
C TRP A 353 -12.11 9.13 7.28
N TYR A 354 -12.80 7.98 7.41
CA TYR A 354 -12.25 6.65 7.17
C TYR A 354 -13.11 5.91 6.14
N LEU A 355 -12.51 5.58 5.00
CA LEU A 355 -13.09 4.68 4.02
C LEU A 355 -12.14 3.51 3.79
N GLN A 356 -12.64 2.28 3.91
CA GLN A 356 -11.88 1.08 3.61
C GLN A 356 -12.48 0.33 2.43
N ILE A 357 -11.62 -0.15 1.52
CA ILE A 357 -11.95 -1.17 0.52
C ILE A 357 -11.24 -2.47 0.89
N PHE A 358 -11.99 -3.57 0.93
CA PHE A 358 -11.49 -4.86 1.37
C PHE A 358 -11.99 -6.03 0.51
N ASN A 359 -11.37 -7.20 0.69
CA ASN A 359 -11.72 -8.40 -0.05
C ASN A 359 -12.84 -9.16 0.67
N ILE A 360 -13.96 -9.42 -0.01
CA ILE A 360 -15.06 -10.24 0.54
C ILE A 360 -15.01 -11.70 0.07
N GLY A 361 -13.98 -12.08 -0.69
CA GLY A 361 -13.78 -13.41 -1.25
C GLY A 361 -14.31 -13.55 -2.67
N GLY A 362 -13.93 -14.61 -3.39
CA GLY A 362 -14.44 -14.93 -4.73
C GLY A 362 -14.09 -13.93 -5.86
N GLY A 363 -13.14 -13.02 -5.62
CA GLY A 363 -12.81 -11.92 -6.56
C GLY A 363 -13.59 -10.64 -6.34
N TRP A 364 -14.40 -10.56 -5.28
CA TRP A 364 -15.28 -9.44 -4.99
C TRP A 364 -14.67 -8.50 -3.95
N LEU A 365 -15.01 -7.22 -4.05
CA LEU A 365 -14.56 -6.17 -3.14
C LEU A 365 -15.76 -5.57 -2.38
N GLY A 366 -15.55 -5.25 -1.12
CA GLY A 366 -16.50 -4.53 -0.26
C GLY A 366 -15.95 -3.17 0.16
N ALA A 367 -16.82 -2.28 0.62
CA ALA A 367 -16.46 -0.99 1.20
C ALA A 367 -17.02 -0.86 2.63
N GLN A 368 -16.30 -0.17 3.50
CA GLN A 368 -16.69 0.08 4.89
C GLN A 368 -16.35 1.52 5.27
N ARG A 369 -17.32 2.26 5.84
CA ARG A 369 -17.11 3.58 6.48
C ARG A 369 -17.30 3.42 8.00
N GLY A 370 -16.29 3.70 8.80
CA GLY A 370 -16.35 3.52 10.27
C GLY A 370 -16.26 2.05 10.76
N PRO A 371 -16.64 1.75 12.01
CA PRO A 371 -16.48 0.43 12.64
C PRO A 371 -17.56 -0.59 12.24
N ASP A 372 -18.72 -0.15 11.78
CA ASP A 372 -19.80 -1.06 11.39
C ASP A 372 -19.51 -1.67 10.02
N ILE A 373 -19.52 -3.00 9.94
CA ILE A 373 -19.42 -3.72 8.67
C ILE A 373 -20.78 -3.62 7.98
N GLU A 374 -21.03 -2.53 7.27
CA GLU A 374 -22.07 -2.50 6.26
C GLU A 374 -21.65 -3.47 5.15
N LYS A 375 -22.24 -4.67 5.13
CA LYS A 375 -22.17 -5.51 3.93
C LYS A 375 -22.93 -4.76 2.85
N THR A 376 -22.23 -4.02 2.01
CA THR A 376 -22.82 -3.39 0.83
C THR A 376 -23.48 -4.50 0.01
N GLU A 377 -24.82 -4.46 -0.12
CA GLU A 377 -25.59 -5.39 -0.97
C GLU A 377 -25.11 -5.36 -2.43
N ASP A 378 -24.42 -4.29 -2.84
CA ASP A 378 -23.68 -4.19 -4.09
C ASP A 378 -22.29 -4.85 -4.00
N SER A 379 -22.28 -6.14 -3.69
CA SER A 379 -21.18 -7.01 -4.13
C SER A 379 -21.10 -6.90 -5.66
N VAL A 380 -19.97 -6.44 -6.23
CA VAL A 380 -19.83 -6.35 -7.69
C VAL A 380 -18.65 -7.18 -8.22
N PRO A 381 -18.86 -8.08 -9.20
CA PRO A 381 -17.81 -8.95 -9.75
C PRO A 381 -17.17 -8.38 -11.02
N SER A 382 -17.67 -7.24 -11.53
CA SER A 382 -17.37 -6.79 -12.89
C SER A 382 -17.54 -5.28 -13.18
N ASN A 383 -17.97 -4.46 -12.21
CA ASN A 383 -18.10 -3.00 -12.38
C ASN A 383 -17.46 -2.31 -11.18
N THR A 384 -16.19 -1.90 -11.31
CA THR A 384 -15.47 -1.10 -10.29
C THR A 384 -15.98 0.35 -10.22
N GLY A 385 -16.93 0.73 -11.07
CA GLY A 385 -17.50 2.08 -11.15
C GLY A 385 -18.13 2.60 -9.86
N PRO A 386 -18.98 1.84 -9.14
CA PRO A 386 -19.55 2.28 -7.87
C PRO A 386 -18.49 2.56 -6.80
N LEU A 387 -17.50 1.68 -6.65
CA LEU A 387 -16.40 1.89 -5.69
C LEU A 387 -15.54 3.09 -6.07
N LYS A 388 -15.27 3.30 -7.36
CA LYS A 388 -14.58 4.50 -7.85
C LYS A 388 -15.36 5.77 -7.51
N ARG A 389 -16.68 5.80 -7.79
CA ARG A 389 -17.54 6.93 -7.41
C ARG A 389 -17.55 7.17 -5.91
N LEU A 390 -17.64 6.11 -5.11
CA LEU A 390 -17.59 6.21 -3.66
C LEU A 390 -16.27 6.83 -3.17
N ILE A 391 -15.14 6.45 -3.79
CA ILE A 391 -13.83 7.04 -3.51
C ILE A 391 -13.76 8.49 -3.97
N ASP A 392 -14.30 8.81 -5.15
CA ASP A 392 -14.34 10.17 -5.69
C ASP A 392 -15.19 11.11 -4.82
N GLU A 393 -16.34 10.62 -4.33
CA GLU A 393 -17.20 11.33 -3.38
C GLU A 393 -16.57 11.47 -1.99
N PHE A 394 -15.78 10.48 -1.58
CA PHE A 394 -15.04 10.52 -0.32
C PHE A 394 -13.88 11.52 -0.36
N ASP A 395 -13.26 11.70 -1.54
CA ASP A 395 -12.18 12.64 -1.82
C ASP A 395 -11.00 12.49 -0.83
N PRO A 396 -10.25 11.37 -0.89
CA PRO A 396 -9.24 11.05 0.11
C PRO A 396 -8.06 12.02 0.08
N GLU A 397 -7.52 12.30 1.27
CA GLU A 397 -6.31 13.10 1.46
C GLU A 397 -5.06 12.23 1.65
N LEU A 398 -5.25 10.95 1.97
CA LEU A 398 -4.18 9.98 2.16
C LEU A 398 -4.65 8.59 1.73
N ILE A 399 -3.81 7.83 1.02
CA ILE A 399 -4.08 6.42 0.69
C ILE A 399 -3.16 5.55 1.51
N LEU A 400 -3.70 4.64 2.31
CA LEU A 400 -2.95 3.56 2.95
C LEU A 400 -3.22 2.25 2.20
N TYR A 401 -2.17 1.60 1.71
CA TYR A 401 -2.27 0.31 1.04
C TYR A 401 -1.42 -0.77 1.72
N ARG A 402 -2.06 -1.90 2.05
CA ARG A 402 -1.37 -3.14 2.45
C ARG A 402 -1.31 -4.12 1.28
N PRO A 403 -0.23 -4.12 0.49
CA PRO A 403 -0.08 -5.06 -0.63
C PRO A 403 0.08 -6.49 -0.12
N VAL A 404 -0.72 -7.38 -0.69
CA VAL A 404 -0.71 -8.81 -0.39
C VAL A 404 -1.03 -9.64 -1.62
N PRO A 405 -0.22 -10.66 -1.95
CA PRO A 405 -0.41 -11.43 -3.17
C PRO A 405 -1.74 -12.18 -3.17
N ASN A 406 -2.23 -12.60 -2.00
CA ASN A 406 -3.41 -13.46 -1.86
C ASN A 406 -4.76 -12.80 -2.21
N ALA A 407 -4.77 -11.51 -2.60
CA ALA A 407 -5.96 -10.78 -3.01
C ALA A 407 -5.74 -10.04 -4.34
N PRO A 408 -5.56 -10.76 -5.47
CA PRO A 408 -5.20 -10.15 -6.76
C PRO A 408 -6.22 -9.12 -7.25
N ALA A 409 -7.53 -9.38 -7.11
CA ALA A 409 -8.57 -8.43 -7.48
C ALA A 409 -8.50 -7.10 -6.71
N LEU A 410 -8.16 -7.16 -5.41
CA LEU A 410 -7.93 -5.96 -4.61
C LEU A 410 -6.65 -5.25 -5.03
N HIS A 411 -5.59 -5.99 -5.33
CA HIS A 411 -4.33 -5.42 -5.79
C HIS A 411 -4.49 -4.68 -7.11
N ASP A 412 -5.10 -5.30 -8.11
CA ASP A 412 -5.37 -4.67 -9.41
C ASP A 412 -6.20 -3.40 -9.26
N PHE A 413 -7.23 -3.45 -8.41
CA PHE A 413 -8.05 -2.28 -8.10
C PHE A 413 -7.24 -1.19 -7.39
N ALA A 414 -6.44 -1.55 -6.37
CA ALA A 414 -5.61 -0.62 -5.62
C ALA A 414 -4.61 0.10 -6.52
N MET A 415 -3.89 -0.65 -7.37
CA MET A 415 -2.93 -0.08 -8.32
C MET A 415 -3.61 0.91 -9.27
N ALA A 416 -4.80 0.59 -9.79
CA ALA A 416 -5.56 1.50 -10.65
C ALA A 416 -6.01 2.79 -9.90
N ILE A 417 -6.44 2.68 -8.64
CA ILE A 417 -6.84 3.84 -7.82
C ILE A 417 -5.65 4.74 -7.51
N ILE A 418 -4.51 4.15 -7.11
CA ILE A 418 -3.29 4.89 -6.76
C ILE A 418 -2.69 5.57 -7.99
N ALA A 419 -2.60 4.88 -9.12
CA ALA A 419 -2.04 5.44 -10.35
C ALA A 419 -2.89 6.59 -10.94
N SER A 420 -4.21 6.55 -10.76
CA SER A 420 -5.11 7.60 -11.22
C SER A 420 -5.15 8.84 -10.30
N ARG A 421 -4.48 8.80 -9.15
CA ARG A 421 -4.44 9.89 -8.16
C ARG A 421 -2.99 10.24 -7.80
N PRO A 422 -2.20 10.77 -8.76
CA PRO A 422 -0.78 11.02 -8.57
C PRO A 422 -0.48 12.02 -7.44
N SER A 423 -1.39 12.95 -7.16
CA SER A 423 -1.26 14.02 -6.18
C SER A 423 -1.60 13.62 -4.74
N ILE A 424 -2.18 12.44 -4.51
CA ILE A 424 -2.55 12.00 -3.16
C ILE A 424 -1.39 11.19 -2.57
N PRO A 425 -0.86 11.55 -1.39
CA PRO A 425 0.21 10.82 -0.75
C PRO A 425 -0.15 9.36 -0.48
N LEU A 426 0.84 8.48 -0.64
CA LEU A 426 0.70 7.03 -0.45
C LEU A 426 1.46 6.58 0.80
N VAL A 427 0.79 5.76 1.62
CA VAL A 427 1.38 5.00 2.72
C VAL A 427 1.31 3.52 2.36
N THR A 428 2.44 2.82 2.43
CA THR A 428 2.47 1.35 2.30
C THR A 428 2.64 0.70 3.65
N TRP A 429 1.97 -0.42 3.90
CA TRP A 429 2.14 -1.18 5.13
C TRP A 429 2.50 -2.63 4.82
N ILE A 430 3.63 -3.11 5.34
CA ILE A 430 4.03 -4.52 5.29
C ILE A 430 3.87 -5.17 6.68
N MET A 431 3.24 -6.34 6.72
CA MET A 431 3.00 -7.07 7.98
C MET A 431 3.59 -8.48 8.00
N ASP A 432 3.80 -9.07 6.82
CA ASP A 432 4.31 -10.43 6.64
C ASP A 432 5.39 -10.41 5.56
N ASP A 433 6.43 -11.24 5.68
CA ASP A 433 7.48 -11.35 4.66
C ASP A 433 7.02 -12.21 3.47
N TRP A 434 5.85 -11.87 2.93
CA TRP A 434 5.32 -12.49 1.72
C TRP A 434 6.26 -12.36 0.51
N PRO A 435 7.12 -11.32 0.33
CA PRO A 435 8.05 -11.27 -0.78
C PRO A 435 9.01 -12.46 -0.79
N SER A 436 9.69 -12.73 0.34
CA SER A 436 10.63 -13.85 0.44
C SER A 436 9.95 -15.22 0.35
N ARG A 437 8.71 -15.34 0.82
CA ARG A 437 7.92 -16.56 0.62
C ARG A 437 7.56 -16.75 -0.85
N LEU A 438 6.99 -15.73 -1.48
CA LEU A 438 6.45 -15.80 -2.82
C LEU A 438 7.55 -16.04 -3.86
N GLU A 439 8.75 -15.48 -3.65
CA GLU A 439 9.93 -15.70 -4.50
C GLU A 439 10.24 -17.18 -4.71
N ILE A 440 9.97 -18.02 -3.70
CA ILE A 440 10.24 -19.46 -3.76
C ILE A 440 8.98 -20.24 -4.14
N ASP A 441 7.83 -19.90 -3.54
CA ASP A 441 6.57 -20.62 -3.76
C ASP A 441 6.05 -20.45 -5.20
N ASP A 442 6.21 -19.25 -5.76
CA ASP A 442 5.80 -18.89 -7.12
C ASP A 442 6.68 -17.76 -7.69
N PRO A 443 7.90 -18.08 -8.19
CA PRO A 443 8.85 -17.09 -8.71
C PRO A 443 8.25 -16.21 -9.82
N SER A 444 7.32 -16.75 -10.60
CA SER A 444 6.67 -16.03 -11.69
C SER A 444 5.73 -14.94 -11.18
N ARG A 445 4.92 -15.26 -10.16
CA ARG A 445 4.03 -14.32 -9.51
C ARG A 445 4.81 -13.34 -8.63
N PHE A 446 5.89 -13.78 -7.99
CA PHE A 446 6.82 -12.89 -7.30
C PHE A 446 7.40 -11.85 -8.24
N SER A 447 7.92 -12.26 -9.40
CA SER A 447 8.49 -11.33 -10.36
C SER A 447 7.47 -10.26 -10.77
N ALA A 448 6.21 -10.63 -11.00
CA ALA A 448 5.16 -9.66 -11.31
C ALA A 448 4.86 -8.72 -10.13
N PHE A 449 4.60 -9.27 -8.95
CA PHE A 449 4.20 -8.50 -7.76
C PHE A 449 5.35 -7.66 -7.17
N ASN A 450 6.60 -8.08 -7.35
CA ASN A 450 7.77 -7.38 -6.88
C ASN A 450 7.99 -6.07 -7.64
N GLU A 451 7.60 -5.99 -8.92
CA GLU A 451 7.65 -4.72 -9.65
C GLU A 451 6.68 -3.70 -9.07
N ASP A 452 5.43 -4.11 -8.84
CA ASP A 452 4.42 -3.28 -8.21
C ASP A 452 4.85 -2.89 -6.79
N TRP A 453 5.43 -3.82 -6.04
CA TRP A 453 5.98 -3.57 -4.71
C TRP A 453 7.09 -2.50 -4.72
N LEU A 454 8.07 -2.60 -5.61
CA LEU A 454 9.14 -1.60 -5.72
C LEU A 454 8.59 -0.23 -6.16
N TRP A 455 7.61 -0.21 -7.07
CA TRP A 455 6.95 1.04 -7.46
C TRP A 455 6.20 1.69 -6.31
N LEU A 456 5.42 0.90 -5.55
CA LEU A 456 4.71 1.34 -4.37
C LEU A 456 5.68 1.87 -3.30
N LEU A 457 6.80 1.18 -3.08
CA LEU A 457 7.84 1.62 -2.17
C LEU A 457 8.42 2.95 -2.60
N ASN A 458 8.81 3.13 -3.86
CA ASN A 458 9.35 4.41 -4.32
C ASN A 458 8.33 5.55 -4.21
N ARG A 459 7.06 5.29 -4.54
CA ARG A 459 5.97 6.27 -4.49
C ARG A 459 5.51 6.64 -3.08
N SER A 460 5.78 5.79 -2.08
CA SER A 460 5.26 5.99 -0.74
C SER A 460 5.89 7.21 -0.04
N ALA A 461 5.05 8.11 0.44
CA ALA A 461 5.42 9.17 1.38
C ALA A 461 5.86 8.59 2.72
N LEU A 462 5.24 7.47 3.14
CA LEU A 462 5.56 6.77 4.37
C LEU A 462 5.44 5.25 4.18
N ARG A 463 6.36 4.49 4.78
CA ARG A 463 6.40 3.03 4.70
C ARG A 463 6.32 2.47 6.11
N LEU A 464 5.36 1.60 6.36
CA LEU A 464 5.09 1.02 7.65
C LEU A 464 5.50 -0.45 7.65
N SER A 465 6.05 -0.92 8.76
CA SER A 465 6.30 -2.34 9.02
C SER A 465 5.56 -2.77 10.29
N ILE A 466 5.53 -4.08 10.60
CA ILE A 466 4.93 -4.57 11.86
C ILE A 466 5.87 -4.47 13.06
N CYS A 467 7.19 -4.43 12.85
CA CYS A 467 8.18 -4.37 13.93
C CYS A 467 9.55 -3.90 13.46
N GLN A 468 10.39 -3.48 14.41
CA GLN A 468 11.73 -2.95 14.11
C GLN A 468 12.59 -3.93 13.31
N LYS A 469 12.54 -5.23 13.64
CA LYS A 469 13.31 -6.25 12.91
C LYS A 469 12.93 -6.32 11.42
N MET A 470 11.65 -6.14 11.10
CA MET A 470 11.18 -6.05 9.73
C MET A 470 11.64 -4.74 9.07
N SER A 471 11.55 -3.61 9.78
CA SER A 471 12.06 -2.32 9.29
C SER A 471 13.54 -2.41 8.90
N ASP A 472 14.39 -2.96 9.76
CA ASP A 472 15.83 -3.06 9.51
C ASP A 472 16.14 -3.99 8.32
N ALA A 473 15.45 -5.13 8.26
CA ALA A 473 15.58 -6.06 7.15
C ALA A 473 15.14 -5.45 5.82
N TYR A 474 14.01 -4.73 5.81
CA TYR A 474 13.45 -4.12 4.59
C TYR A 474 14.22 -2.88 4.15
N LYS A 475 14.79 -2.11 5.09
CA LYS A 475 15.74 -1.05 4.78
C LYS A 475 16.98 -1.60 4.09
N THR A 476 17.53 -2.69 4.61
CA THR A 476 18.68 -3.35 3.99
C THR A 476 18.32 -3.93 2.61
N ARG A 477 17.13 -4.50 2.47
CA ARG A 477 16.68 -5.18 1.24
C ARG A 477 16.26 -4.21 0.13
N TYR A 478 15.62 -3.09 0.47
CA TYR A 478 14.99 -2.18 -0.49
C TYR A 478 15.52 -0.74 -0.45
N GLY A 479 16.39 -0.40 0.50
CA GLY A 479 17.01 0.93 0.58
C GLY A 479 16.11 2.04 1.16
N HIS A 480 14.93 1.72 1.69
CA HIS A 480 14.00 2.70 2.25
C HIS A 480 13.83 2.56 3.77
N ASP A 481 13.55 3.67 4.45
CA ASP A 481 13.17 3.66 5.87
C ASP A 481 11.72 3.20 6.08
N PHE A 482 11.50 2.43 7.15
CA PHE A 482 10.19 1.92 7.56
C PHE A 482 9.93 2.21 9.03
N VAL A 483 8.71 2.64 9.36
CA VAL A 483 8.27 2.91 10.73
C VAL A 483 7.45 1.72 11.26
N PRO A 484 7.83 1.11 12.39
CA PRO A 484 7.13 -0.06 12.91
C PRO A 484 5.87 0.31 13.70
N PHE A 485 4.73 -0.30 13.34
CA PHE A 485 3.49 -0.25 14.11
C PHE A 485 2.93 -1.66 14.31
N ALA A 486 2.78 -2.06 15.56
CA ALA A 486 2.18 -3.32 15.99
C ALA A 486 0.84 -3.08 16.70
N ASN A 487 0.16 -4.16 17.06
CA ASN A 487 -1.03 -4.10 17.90
C ASN A 487 -0.67 -3.64 19.34
N GLY A 488 -1.65 -3.13 20.08
CA GLY A 488 -1.50 -2.65 21.46
C GLY A 488 -2.60 -3.12 22.41
N VAL A 489 -2.49 -2.74 23.68
CA VAL A 489 -3.45 -3.00 24.76
C VAL A 489 -3.71 -1.73 25.58
N ASP A 490 -4.94 -1.57 26.07
CA ASP A 490 -5.29 -0.54 27.06
C ASP A 490 -5.20 -1.15 28.47
N SER A 491 -4.48 -0.50 29.38
CA SER A 491 -4.37 -0.97 30.76
C SER A 491 -5.72 -1.08 31.49
N ALA A 492 -6.71 -0.25 31.15
CA ALA A 492 -8.04 -0.26 31.73
C ALA A 492 -8.82 -1.54 31.40
N ASP A 493 -8.51 -2.16 30.26
CA ASP A 493 -9.14 -3.39 29.78
C ASP A 493 -8.61 -4.65 30.48
N TRP A 494 -7.49 -4.53 31.20
CA TRP A 494 -6.76 -5.64 31.81
C TRP A 494 -6.52 -5.36 33.29
N PRO A 495 -7.54 -5.39 34.16
CA PRO A 495 -7.34 -5.21 35.60
C PRO A 495 -6.44 -6.30 36.19
N ALA A 496 -5.83 -6.01 37.34
CA ALA A 496 -5.07 -7.03 38.06
C ALA A 496 -6.04 -8.08 38.61
N LEU A 497 -5.83 -9.35 38.26
CA LEU A 497 -6.60 -10.45 38.82
C LEU A 497 -5.84 -11.09 39.97
N GLU A 498 -6.58 -11.54 40.98
CA GLU A 498 -6.01 -12.35 42.06
C GLU A 498 -5.43 -13.64 41.46
N GLY A 499 -4.15 -13.92 41.75
CA GLY A 499 -3.42 -15.04 41.14
C GLY A 499 -4.15 -16.37 41.37
N THR A 500 -4.13 -17.24 40.35
CA THR A 500 -4.81 -18.54 40.46
C THR A 500 -4.07 -19.41 41.49
N THR A 501 -4.80 -19.90 42.49
CA THR A 501 -4.31 -20.88 43.48
C THR A 501 -4.51 -22.32 43.01
N ALA A 502 -4.71 -22.51 41.70
CA ALA A 502 -5.00 -23.82 41.13
C ALA A 502 -3.83 -24.77 41.36
N SER A 503 -4.11 -25.97 41.86
CA SER A 503 -3.12 -27.03 42.09
C SER A 503 -2.58 -27.65 40.80
N GLU A 504 -3.22 -27.37 39.66
CA GLU A 504 -2.88 -27.87 38.33
C GLU A 504 -2.51 -26.72 37.40
N LEU A 505 -1.38 -26.84 36.70
CA LEU A 505 -0.91 -25.89 35.70
C LEU A 505 -1.71 -26.07 34.40
N VAL A 506 -2.54 -25.07 34.07
CA VAL A 506 -3.31 -25.05 32.83
C VAL A 506 -2.60 -24.16 31.81
N VAL A 507 -1.97 -24.78 30.82
CA VAL A 507 -1.37 -24.07 29.68
C VAL A 507 -2.49 -23.81 28.67
N ARG A 508 -2.56 -22.60 28.12
CA ARG A 508 -3.60 -22.19 27.16
C ARG A 508 -3.01 -21.67 25.86
N TYR A 509 -3.62 -22.05 24.75
CA TYR A 509 -3.31 -21.53 23.42
C TYR A 509 -4.59 -21.04 22.74
N ALA A 510 -4.55 -19.82 22.20
CA ALA A 510 -5.63 -19.30 21.35
C ALA A 510 -5.06 -18.91 19.99
N GLY A 511 -5.50 -19.55 18.91
CA GLY A 511 -5.04 -19.18 17.57
C GLY A 511 -5.27 -20.22 16.49
N GLY A 512 -4.80 -19.92 15.28
CA GLY A 512 -4.81 -20.86 14.16
C GLY A 512 -3.74 -21.94 14.32
N LEU A 513 -3.91 -23.09 13.65
CA LEU A 513 -2.96 -24.20 13.69
C LEU A 513 -2.40 -24.48 12.28
N ALA A 514 -1.90 -23.44 11.62
CA ALA A 514 -1.36 -23.52 10.27
C ALA A 514 -0.06 -24.35 10.22
N ASP A 515 0.06 -25.19 9.19
CA ASP A 515 1.21 -26.09 8.99
C ASP A 515 2.50 -25.33 8.72
N ASP A 516 2.39 -24.17 8.06
CA ASP A 516 3.46 -23.25 7.70
C ASP A 516 3.65 -22.14 8.73
N MET A 517 3.09 -22.25 9.95
CA MET A 517 3.29 -21.26 11.00
C MET A 517 3.64 -21.86 12.36
N GLY A 518 2.72 -22.56 13.02
CA GLY A 518 2.87 -22.99 14.41
C GLY A 518 2.25 -24.33 14.76
N GLY A 519 1.50 -24.96 13.85
CA GLY A 519 0.73 -26.18 14.15
C GLY A 519 1.58 -27.35 14.64
N ARG A 520 2.84 -27.48 14.17
CA ARG A 520 3.77 -28.54 14.64
C ARG A 520 4.32 -28.22 16.01
N SER A 521 4.66 -26.97 16.28
CA SER A 521 5.19 -26.55 17.57
C SER A 521 4.14 -26.60 18.67
N VAL A 522 2.88 -26.25 18.37
CA VAL A 522 1.76 -26.43 19.32
C VAL A 522 1.54 -27.91 19.66
N LEU A 523 1.59 -28.80 18.66
CA LEU A 523 1.51 -30.25 18.88
C LEU A 523 2.67 -30.75 19.77
N ARG A 524 3.88 -30.27 19.54
CA ARG A 524 5.05 -30.64 20.36
C ARG A 524 4.89 -30.24 21.83
N VAL A 525 4.28 -29.08 22.10
CA VAL A 525 3.94 -28.68 23.48
C VAL A 525 2.87 -29.61 24.08
N ALA A 526 1.86 -30.01 23.29
CA ALA A 526 0.86 -30.98 23.73
C ALA A 526 1.49 -32.36 24.06
N GLU A 527 2.44 -32.83 23.23
CA GLU A 527 3.22 -34.05 23.49
C GLU A 527 4.04 -33.96 24.78
N ALA A 528 4.67 -32.81 25.04
CA ALA A 528 5.45 -32.57 26.27
C ALA A 528 4.55 -32.57 27.52
N ILE A 529 3.38 -31.94 27.43
CA ILE A 529 2.38 -31.93 28.51
C ILE A 529 1.86 -33.34 28.80
N GLU A 530 1.59 -34.15 27.77
CA GLU A 530 1.18 -35.54 27.96
C GLU A 530 2.28 -36.38 28.64
N SER A 531 3.54 -36.22 28.23
CA SER A 531 4.69 -36.87 28.87
C SER A 531 4.79 -36.49 30.35
N LEU A 532 4.79 -35.18 30.67
CA LEU A 532 4.90 -34.70 32.05
C LEU A 532 3.73 -35.15 32.91
N ALA A 533 2.51 -35.18 32.38
CA ALA A 533 1.36 -35.70 33.09
C ALA A 533 1.48 -37.20 33.38
N SER A 534 2.02 -38.00 32.44
CA SER A 534 2.31 -39.42 32.66
C SER A 534 3.41 -39.66 33.71
N GLU A 535 4.30 -38.68 33.89
CA GLU A 535 5.34 -38.64 34.93
C GLU A 535 4.79 -38.15 36.30
N GLY A 536 3.50 -37.81 36.38
CA GLY A 536 2.82 -37.43 37.63
C GLY A 536 2.74 -35.93 37.91
N HIS A 537 3.13 -35.07 36.95
CA HIS A 537 3.02 -33.62 37.11
C HIS A 537 1.58 -33.13 36.85
N PRO A 538 1.03 -32.22 37.67
CA PRO A 538 -0.35 -31.74 37.52
C PRO A 538 -0.39 -30.65 36.43
N ILE A 539 -0.38 -31.07 35.17
CA ILE A 539 -0.36 -30.16 34.00
C ILE A 539 -1.35 -30.61 32.91
N ARG A 540 -2.01 -29.66 32.26
CA ARG A 540 -2.90 -29.91 31.10
C ARG A 540 -2.88 -28.75 30.11
N PHE A 541 -3.40 -29.01 28.90
CA PHE A 541 -3.38 -28.08 27.78
C PHE A 541 -4.79 -27.80 27.24
N GLU A 542 -5.15 -26.53 27.10
CA GLU A 542 -6.42 -26.12 26.50
C GLU A 542 -6.15 -25.31 25.22
N ILE A 543 -6.68 -25.79 24.10
CA ILE A 543 -6.55 -25.16 22.78
C ILE A 543 -7.89 -24.56 22.39
N ARG A 544 -7.95 -23.24 22.21
CA ARG A 544 -9.08 -22.56 21.58
C ARG A 544 -8.71 -22.19 20.13
N THR A 545 -9.44 -22.73 19.14
CA THR A 545 -9.15 -22.53 17.72
C THR A 545 -10.43 -22.49 16.89
N GLN A 546 -10.34 -22.22 15.59
CA GLN A 546 -11.50 -22.25 14.69
C GLN A 546 -11.81 -23.68 14.24
N GLU A 547 -13.07 -23.94 13.90
CA GLU A 547 -13.54 -25.26 13.46
C GLU A 547 -12.67 -25.84 12.33
N GLN A 548 -12.34 -25.04 11.32
CA GLN A 548 -11.48 -25.45 10.21
C GLN A 548 -10.12 -26.01 10.65
N TRP A 549 -9.51 -25.45 11.71
CA TRP A 549 -8.23 -25.90 12.23
C TRP A 549 -8.37 -27.18 13.05
N LYS A 550 -9.45 -27.30 13.84
CA LYS A 550 -9.78 -28.55 14.55
C LYS A 550 -10.00 -29.69 13.57
N LEU A 551 -10.72 -29.46 12.48
CA LEU A 551 -10.93 -30.44 11.41
C LEU A 551 -9.61 -30.84 10.73
N LYS A 552 -8.75 -29.86 10.43
CA LYS A 552 -7.48 -30.10 9.72
C LYS A 552 -6.43 -30.80 10.60
N GLN A 553 -6.29 -30.40 11.86
CA GLN A 553 -5.17 -30.82 12.72
C GLN A 553 -5.59 -31.81 13.82
N GLY A 554 -6.86 -31.84 14.23
CA GLY A 554 -7.30 -32.55 15.43
C GLY A 554 -6.95 -34.04 15.45
N ALA A 555 -6.91 -34.69 14.29
CA ALA A 555 -6.50 -36.09 14.17
C ALA A 555 -5.07 -36.35 14.70
N ARG A 556 -4.18 -35.37 14.64
CA ARG A 556 -2.79 -35.46 15.13
C ARG A 556 -2.68 -35.45 16.64
N TYR A 557 -3.70 -34.96 17.33
CA TYR A 557 -3.80 -34.91 18.78
C TYR A 557 -4.49 -36.17 19.36
N LYS A 558 -4.82 -37.14 18.49
CA LYS A 558 -5.46 -38.39 18.91
C LYS A 558 -4.55 -39.16 19.85
N GLY A 559 -5.03 -39.44 21.06
CA GLY A 559 -4.28 -40.15 22.09
C GLY A 559 -3.67 -39.24 23.17
N LEU A 560 -3.73 -37.92 22.99
CA LEU A 560 -3.35 -36.95 24.02
C LEU A 560 -4.56 -36.69 24.92
N THR A 561 -4.57 -37.26 26.12
CA THR A 561 -5.68 -37.20 27.06
C THR A 561 -5.70 -35.92 27.90
N ARG A 562 -4.59 -35.21 27.94
CA ARG A 562 -4.40 -33.97 28.71
C ARG A 562 -4.54 -32.72 27.86
N THR A 563 -4.97 -32.86 26.60
CA THR A 563 -5.20 -31.76 25.67
C THR A 563 -6.67 -31.68 25.27
N SER A 564 -7.30 -30.51 25.40
CA SER A 564 -8.68 -30.25 24.99
C SER A 564 -8.78 -29.20 23.88
N PHE A 565 -9.88 -29.24 23.12
CA PHE A 565 -10.18 -28.31 22.02
C PHE A 565 -11.53 -27.63 22.21
N GLU A 566 -11.53 -26.30 22.15
CA GLU A 566 -12.73 -25.45 22.14
C GLU A 566 -12.79 -24.64 20.84
N ILE A 567 -13.99 -24.56 20.23
CA ILE A 567 -14.20 -23.86 18.95
C ILE A 567 -15.12 -22.65 19.05
N ASP A 568 -15.78 -22.47 20.19
CA ASP A 568 -16.72 -21.38 20.38
C ASP A 568 -15.98 -20.04 20.45
N ARG A 569 -16.61 -18.97 19.95
CA ARG A 569 -16.09 -17.61 20.08
C ARG A 569 -16.60 -17.03 21.41
N LEU A 570 -15.69 -16.60 22.27
CA LEU A 570 -16.06 -15.92 23.51
C LEU A 570 -16.34 -14.43 23.23
N PRO A 571 -17.31 -13.83 23.95
CA PRO A 571 -17.38 -12.38 24.10
C PRO A 571 -16.04 -11.82 24.62
N THR A 572 -15.70 -10.58 24.25
CA THR A 572 -14.40 -9.97 24.56
C THR A 572 -14.03 -10.02 26.05
N ALA A 573 -14.98 -9.71 26.95
CA ALA A 573 -14.75 -9.76 28.39
C ALA A 573 -14.46 -11.18 28.89
N GLU A 574 -15.21 -12.18 28.41
CA GLU A 574 -15.00 -13.59 28.75
C GLU A 574 -13.67 -14.11 28.20
N TYR A 575 -13.29 -13.68 26.98
CA TYR A 575 -11.99 -14.02 26.39
C TYR A 575 -10.82 -13.49 27.22
N ARG A 576 -10.88 -12.24 27.66
CA ARG A 576 -9.85 -11.62 28.52
C ARG A 576 -9.74 -12.33 29.87
N ASN A 577 -10.87 -12.66 30.49
CA ASN A 577 -10.91 -13.45 31.73
C ASN A 577 -10.33 -14.86 31.52
N TRP A 578 -10.61 -15.49 30.38
CA TRP A 578 -10.05 -16.79 30.03
C TRP A 578 -8.53 -16.73 29.81
N LEU A 579 -8.01 -15.68 29.17
CA LEU A 579 -6.54 -15.51 29.07
C LEU A 579 -5.90 -15.31 30.44
N SER A 580 -6.48 -14.43 31.26
CA SER A 580 -5.89 -14.04 32.55
C SER A 580 -5.97 -15.11 33.63
N SER A 581 -6.90 -16.06 33.51
CA SER A 581 -6.99 -17.24 34.39
C SER A 581 -6.09 -18.41 33.96
N ALA A 582 -5.27 -18.25 32.92
CA ALA A 582 -4.34 -19.27 32.49
C ALA A 582 -3.22 -19.47 33.54
N GLY A 583 -2.79 -20.73 33.72
CA GLY A 583 -1.55 -21.01 34.44
C GLY A 583 -0.31 -20.61 33.63
N ALA A 584 -0.40 -20.70 32.30
CA ALA A 584 0.52 -20.09 31.35
C ALA A 584 -0.14 -19.93 29.97
N LEU A 585 0.31 -18.95 29.18
CA LEU A 585 -0.14 -18.72 27.81
C LEU A 585 0.94 -19.12 26.80
N LEU A 586 0.58 -19.80 25.72
CA LEU A 586 1.51 -20.24 24.69
C LEU A 586 1.44 -19.37 23.43
N ILE A 587 2.61 -18.93 22.95
CA ILE A 587 2.85 -18.47 21.58
C ILE A 587 3.87 -19.42 20.96
N ALA A 588 3.57 -20.00 19.79
CA ALA A 588 4.41 -21.04 19.20
C ALA A 588 4.63 -20.86 17.69
N TYR A 589 5.85 -21.16 17.25
CA TYR A 589 6.28 -21.10 15.86
C TYR A 589 7.08 -22.35 15.49
N ASN A 590 6.88 -22.86 14.27
CA ASN A 590 7.63 -23.98 13.78
C ASN A 590 9.10 -23.60 13.50
N PHE A 591 9.97 -24.60 13.56
CA PHE A 591 11.42 -24.47 13.38
C PHE A 591 11.88 -24.69 11.93
N ASP A 592 10.98 -24.99 11.01
CA ASP A 592 11.33 -25.25 9.62
C ASP A 592 11.50 -23.97 8.81
N ASP A 593 12.34 -24.05 7.78
CA ASP A 593 12.67 -22.92 6.92
C ASP A 593 11.45 -22.34 6.20
N ASN A 594 10.42 -23.14 5.92
CA ASN A 594 9.22 -22.64 5.25
C ASN A 594 8.43 -21.70 6.16
N SER A 595 8.23 -22.10 7.42
CA SER A 595 7.64 -21.21 8.43
C SER A 595 8.50 -19.97 8.69
N LEU A 596 9.81 -20.14 8.90
CA LEU A 596 10.72 -19.02 9.15
C LEU A 596 10.73 -17.99 8.01
N ARG A 597 10.67 -18.43 6.76
CA ARG A 597 10.61 -17.51 5.60
C ARG A 597 9.35 -16.65 5.60
N TYR A 598 8.22 -17.18 6.07
CA TYR A 598 6.97 -16.46 6.06
C TYR A 598 6.82 -15.50 7.25
N ILE A 599 7.12 -15.98 8.46
CA ILE A 599 6.83 -15.26 9.72
C ILE A 599 8.07 -14.79 10.46
N GLY A 600 9.28 -15.03 9.95
CA GLY A 600 10.54 -14.72 10.64
C GLY A 600 10.68 -13.24 10.99
N LEU A 601 10.10 -12.35 10.18
CA LEU A 601 10.08 -10.91 10.42
C LEU A 601 8.75 -10.40 11.02
N SER A 602 7.74 -11.25 11.16
CA SER A 602 6.41 -10.86 11.66
C SER A 602 6.36 -10.83 13.19
N MET A 603 5.61 -9.90 13.76
CA MET A 603 5.31 -9.82 15.19
C MET A 603 3.96 -10.48 15.50
N ALA A 604 3.86 -11.25 16.57
CA ALA A 604 2.58 -11.81 17.02
C ALA A 604 1.62 -10.71 17.48
N ASN A 605 0.51 -10.52 16.77
CA ASN A 605 -0.55 -9.58 17.19
C ASN A 605 -1.15 -9.90 18.57
N LYS A 606 -0.98 -11.13 19.05
CA LYS A 606 -1.45 -11.59 20.37
C LYS A 606 -0.46 -11.38 21.51
N LEU A 607 0.81 -11.11 21.21
CA LEU A 607 1.82 -10.90 22.24
C LEU A 607 1.38 -9.82 23.26
N PRO A 608 0.85 -8.66 22.85
CA PRO A 608 0.39 -7.63 23.80
C PRO A 608 -0.68 -8.13 24.79
N GLU A 609 -1.73 -8.79 24.30
CA GLU A 609 -2.81 -9.30 25.16
C GLU A 609 -2.36 -10.45 26.07
N CYS A 610 -1.47 -11.33 25.57
CA CYS A 610 -0.91 -12.40 26.39
C CYS A 610 -0.08 -11.84 27.54
N LEU A 611 0.73 -10.80 27.28
CA LEU A 611 1.53 -10.14 28.30
C LEU A 611 0.67 -9.35 29.30
N ALA A 612 -0.36 -8.64 28.83
CA ALA A 612 -1.26 -7.84 29.68
C ALA A 612 -2.12 -8.69 30.63
N SER A 613 -2.43 -9.93 30.23
CA SER A 613 -3.28 -10.87 30.97
C SER A 613 -2.83 -11.14 32.41
N GLY A 614 -1.54 -10.94 32.72
CA GLY A 614 -0.98 -11.30 34.02
C GLY A 614 -0.74 -12.80 34.20
N ALA A 615 -0.92 -13.62 33.16
CA ALA A 615 -0.42 -14.99 33.11
C ALA A 615 1.02 -15.02 32.55
N PRO A 616 1.90 -15.93 33.01
CA PRO A 616 3.22 -16.09 32.40
C PRO A 616 3.09 -16.58 30.95
N VAL A 617 3.86 -15.98 30.04
CA VAL A 617 3.85 -16.35 28.62
C VAL A 617 5.01 -17.30 28.33
N VAL A 618 4.74 -18.37 27.57
CA VAL A 618 5.72 -19.27 26.97
C VAL A 618 5.80 -18.96 25.49
N VAL A 619 7.01 -18.65 25.02
CA VAL A 619 7.28 -18.44 23.59
C VAL A 619 8.16 -19.59 23.11
N TYR A 620 7.58 -20.48 22.30
CA TYR A 620 8.27 -21.65 21.76
C TYR A 620 8.51 -21.51 20.26
N GLY A 621 9.76 -21.36 19.85
CA GLY A 621 10.09 -21.18 18.43
C GLY A 621 11.54 -20.81 18.17
N PRO A 622 11.96 -20.76 16.90
CA PRO A 622 13.32 -20.42 16.52
C PRO A 622 13.67 -18.97 16.88
N GLU A 623 14.88 -18.75 17.40
CA GLU A 623 15.39 -17.41 17.78
C GLU A 623 15.43 -16.42 16.61
N ALA A 624 15.52 -16.92 15.39
CA ALA A 624 15.44 -16.12 14.18
C ALA A 624 14.09 -15.39 14.02
N ALA A 625 12.99 -15.86 14.62
CA ALA A 625 11.70 -15.20 14.54
C ALA A 625 11.66 -13.91 15.37
N ALA A 626 11.04 -12.84 14.83
CA ALA A 626 10.98 -11.51 15.45
C ALA A 626 10.35 -11.55 16.84
N THR A 627 9.17 -12.16 16.99
CA THR A 627 8.51 -12.34 18.29
C THR A 627 9.38 -13.06 19.32
N VAL A 628 10.10 -14.11 18.92
CA VAL A 628 10.94 -14.93 19.82
C VAL A 628 12.14 -14.12 20.31
N SER A 629 12.88 -13.53 19.39
CA SER A 629 14.02 -12.65 19.71
C SER A 629 13.61 -11.43 20.55
N TYR A 630 12.46 -10.82 20.25
CA TYR A 630 11.92 -9.70 21.03
C TYR A 630 11.59 -10.12 22.47
N ALA A 631 10.85 -11.24 22.64
CA ALA A 631 10.47 -11.72 23.96
C ALA A 631 11.69 -12.08 24.83
N ALA A 632 12.73 -12.65 24.23
CA ALA A 632 14.00 -12.94 24.88
C ALA A 632 14.71 -11.64 25.31
N ALA A 633 14.82 -10.66 24.42
CA ALA A 633 15.50 -9.40 24.68
C ALA A 633 14.82 -8.58 25.79
N GLN A 634 13.49 -8.59 25.85
CA GLN A 634 12.71 -7.90 26.89
C GLN A 634 12.59 -8.67 28.20
N ASN A 635 13.00 -9.95 28.21
CA ASN A 635 12.82 -10.90 29.31
C ASN A 635 11.35 -10.97 29.78
N CYS A 636 10.40 -10.89 28.84
CA CYS A 636 8.96 -10.77 29.13
C CYS A 636 8.20 -12.10 29.05
N ALA A 637 8.87 -13.18 28.67
CA ALA A 637 8.31 -14.52 28.53
C ALA A 637 9.36 -15.60 28.80
N LEU A 638 8.92 -16.81 29.09
CA LEU A 638 9.78 -18.00 29.06
C LEU A 638 10.03 -18.41 27.60
N VAL A 639 11.24 -18.18 27.11
CA VAL A 639 11.60 -18.47 25.72
C VAL A 639 12.26 -19.84 25.60
N ILE A 640 11.70 -20.70 24.74
CA ILE A 640 12.20 -22.03 24.43
C ILE A 640 12.56 -22.07 22.95
N SER A 641 13.86 -22.05 22.64
CA SER A 641 14.39 -21.95 21.26
C SER A 641 15.04 -23.23 20.72
N LYS A 642 14.83 -24.35 21.40
CA LYS A 642 15.30 -25.68 20.97
C LYS A 642 14.11 -26.56 20.61
N LEU A 643 14.17 -27.23 19.45
CA LEU A 643 13.07 -28.02 18.86
C LEU A 643 12.73 -29.30 19.66
N ASP A 644 13.66 -29.80 20.46
CA ASP A 644 13.51 -31.10 21.11
C ASP A 644 12.51 -31.06 22.29
N LEU A 645 11.92 -32.22 22.53
CA LEU A 645 10.87 -32.40 23.55
C LEU A 645 11.38 -32.11 24.96
N GLU A 646 12.63 -32.43 25.26
CA GLU A 646 13.19 -32.30 26.62
C GLU A 646 13.34 -30.84 27.05
N HIS A 647 13.73 -29.93 26.15
CA HIS A 647 13.75 -28.50 26.47
C HIS A 647 12.34 -27.93 26.68
N VAL A 648 11.35 -28.40 25.92
CA VAL A 648 9.95 -28.02 26.14
C VAL A 648 9.48 -28.49 27.52
N LYS A 649 9.78 -29.75 27.89
CA LYS A 649 9.48 -30.28 29.21
C LYS A 649 10.16 -29.49 30.33
N ALA A 650 11.46 -29.20 30.19
CA ALA A 650 12.22 -28.44 31.17
C ALA A 650 11.62 -27.04 31.42
N GLY A 651 11.26 -26.32 30.35
CA GLY A 651 10.61 -25.00 30.49
C GLY A 651 9.24 -25.10 31.16
N LEU A 652 8.42 -26.10 30.82
CA LEU A 652 7.13 -26.32 31.47
C LEU A 652 7.27 -26.68 32.95
N LEU A 653 8.33 -27.40 33.33
CA LEU A 653 8.65 -27.70 34.73
C LEU A 653 9.04 -26.46 35.54
N GLU A 654 9.75 -25.49 34.95
CA GLU A 654 10.02 -24.20 35.60
C GLU A 654 8.72 -23.49 36.00
N LEU A 655 7.68 -23.64 35.18
CA LEU A 655 6.38 -23.02 35.43
C LEU A 655 5.56 -23.76 36.48
N LEU A 656 6.01 -24.88 37.06
CA LEU A 656 5.37 -25.45 38.24
C LEU A 656 5.69 -24.63 39.50
N ASP A 657 6.80 -23.89 39.52
CA ASP A 657 7.15 -22.94 40.57
C ASP A 657 6.27 -21.68 40.50
N GLY A 658 5.47 -21.44 41.54
CA GLY A 658 4.60 -20.28 41.65
C GLY A 658 5.35 -18.95 41.68
N GLN A 659 6.54 -18.90 42.27
CA GLN A 659 7.35 -17.67 42.33
C GLN A 659 7.86 -17.31 40.93
N ARG A 660 8.34 -18.31 40.17
CA ARG A 660 8.76 -18.12 38.78
C ARG A 660 7.62 -17.62 37.90
N ARG A 661 6.41 -18.17 38.04
CA ARG A 661 5.22 -17.69 37.31
C ARG A 661 4.91 -16.22 37.61
N GLN A 662 4.93 -15.84 38.89
CA GLN A 662 4.66 -14.45 39.30
C GLN A 662 5.69 -13.47 38.74
N GLN A 663 6.97 -13.82 38.75
CA GLN A 663 8.04 -12.98 38.18
C GLN A 663 7.85 -12.76 36.68
N LEU A 664 7.59 -13.82 35.92
CA LEU A 664 7.38 -13.73 34.47
C LEU A 664 6.09 -12.96 34.14
N ALA A 665 5.01 -13.20 34.87
CA ALA A 665 3.75 -12.48 34.72
C ALA A 665 3.91 -10.98 34.99
N ALA A 666 4.57 -10.60 36.09
CA ALA A 666 4.81 -9.20 36.44
C ALA A 666 5.63 -8.49 35.36
N ARG A 667 6.76 -9.10 34.94
CA ARG A 667 7.61 -8.52 33.91
C ARG A 667 6.91 -8.45 32.55
N GLY A 668 6.14 -9.47 32.20
CA GLY A 668 5.35 -9.47 30.98
C GLY A 668 4.37 -8.30 30.93
N ARG A 669 3.63 -8.10 32.03
CA ARG A 669 2.64 -7.04 32.16
C ARG A 669 3.24 -5.64 32.16
N GLU A 670 4.38 -5.43 32.80
CA GLU A 670 5.17 -4.19 32.67
C GLU A 670 5.47 -3.89 31.20
N VAL A 671 6.04 -4.87 30.48
CA VAL A 671 6.38 -4.70 29.06
C VAL A 671 5.13 -4.45 28.20
N ALA A 672 3.99 -5.07 28.52
CA ALA A 672 2.73 -4.82 27.82
C ALA A 672 2.33 -3.33 27.90
N PHE A 673 2.31 -2.75 29.09
CA PHE A 673 1.88 -1.38 29.31
C PHE A 673 2.96 -0.34 29.00
N GLU A 674 4.24 -0.73 29.02
CA GLU A 674 5.33 0.17 28.63
C GLU A 674 5.55 0.20 27.13
N GLN A 675 5.50 -0.94 26.43
CA GLN A 675 5.90 -1.06 25.03
C GLN A 675 4.70 -1.16 24.08
N PHE A 676 3.58 -1.71 24.54
CA PHE A 676 2.37 -1.92 23.74
C PHE A 676 1.18 -1.09 24.23
N ASP A 677 1.44 0.05 24.87
CA ASP A 677 0.42 1.02 25.24
C ASP A 677 -0.35 1.48 24.01
N LEU A 678 -1.64 1.14 23.96
CA LEU A 678 -2.46 1.36 22.77
C LEU A 678 -2.68 2.85 22.49
N GLU A 679 -2.77 3.68 23.52
CA GLU A 679 -3.05 5.10 23.36
C GLU A 679 -1.86 5.87 22.78
N ARG A 680 -0.65 5.56 23.25
CA ARG A 680 0.59 6.04 22.65
C ARG A 680 0.73 5.56 21.20
N ILE A 681 0.52 4.27 20.93
CA ILE A 681 0.61 3.71 19.57
C ILE A 681 -0.36 4.42 18.62
N ARG A 682 -1.61 4.67 19.03
CA ARG A 682 -2.58 5.44 18.25
C ARG A 682 -2.10 6.85 18.00
N THR A 683 -1.65 7.54 19.03
CA THR A 683 -1.17 8.93 18.94
C THR A 683 -0.01 9.03 17.94
N ASP A 684 0.98 8.14 18.05
CA ASP A 684 2.13 8.11 17.15
C ASP A 684 1.73 7.75 15.71
N PHE A 685 0.79 6.82 15.55
CA PHE A 685 0.24 6.44 14.24
C PHE A 685 -0.50 7.62 13.59
N MET A 686 -1.38 8.31 14.33
CA MET A 686 -2.10 9.48 13.85
C MET A 686 -1.15 10.60 13.43
N LYS A 687 -0.11 10.87 14.23
CA LYS A 687 0.94 11.86 13.88
C LYS A 687 1.67 11.46 12.60
N ALA A 688 2.04 10.19 12.47
CA ALA A 688 2.73 9.69 11.28
C ALA A 688 1.87 9.85 10.02
N MET A 689 0.57 9.53 10.10
CA MET A 689 -0.37 9.70 8.98
C MET A 689 -0.60 11.18 8.65
N ALA A 690 -0.80 12.03 9.66
CA ALA A 690 -0.99 13.47 9.47
C ALA A 690 0.22 14.11 8.79
N ASN A 691 1.43 13.76 9.23
CA ASN A 691 2.68 14.21 8.59
C ASN A 691 2.78 13.70 7.16
N ALA A 692 2.45 12.42 6.91
CA ALA A 692 2.48 11.85 5.57
C ALA A 692 1.51 12.53 4.59
N ALA A 693 0.33 12.97 5.07
CA ALA A 693 -0.65 13.70 4.27
C ALA A 693 -0.22 15.13 3.93
N GLN A 694 0.66 15.74 4.74
CA GLN A 694 1.19 17.09 4.50
C GLN A 694 2.43 17.12 3.61
N LEU A 695 3.10 15.98 3.43
CA LEU A 695 4.23 15.90 2.52
C LEU A 695 3.70 16.21 1.11
N ASP A 696 4.19 17.32 0.55
CA ASP A 696 3.96 17.68 -0.84
C ASP A 696 4.64 16.60 -1.68
N THR A 697 3.90 15.52 -1.97
CA THR A 697 4.28 14.56 -2.99
C THR A 697 4.01 15.24 -4.32
N LYS A 698 4.72 16.35 -4.59
CA LYS A 698 5.22 16.54 -5.94
C LYS A 698 5.85 15.20 -6.27
N PRO A 699 5.42 14.52 -7.34
CA PRO A 699 6.28 13.51 -7.89
C PRO A 699 7.66 14.17 -7.95
N GLU A 700 8.69 13.59 -7.32
CA GLU A 700 9.97 13.66 -8.03
C GLU A 700 9.58 13.31 -9.45
N GLU A 701 9.75 14.26 -10.38
CA GLU A 701 9.41 14.03 -11.76
C GLU A 701 9.96 12.65 -12.06
N PRO A 702 9.10 11.67 -12.42
CA PRO A 702 9.60 10.36 -12.73
C PRO A 702 10.65 10.62 -13.78
N THR A 703 11.91 10.31 -13.50
CA THR A 703 13.00 10.49 -14.46
C THR A 703 12.52 9.84 -15.76
N GLY A 704 12.17 10.67 -16.75
CA GLY A 704 11.02 10.57 -17.68
C GLY A 704 10.76 9.27 -18.45
N GLY A 705 10.68 8.11 -17.81
CA GLY A 705 10.47 6.84 -18.48
C GLY A 705 9.01 6.37 -18.48
N LEU A 706 8.52 5.96 -19.65
CA LEU A 706 7.39 5.04 -19.76
C LEU A 706 7.76 3.71 -19.10
N HIS A 707 6.91 3.18 -18.21
CA HIS A 707 7.11 1.86 -17.59
C HIS A 707 5.79 1.09 -17.51
N TYR A 708 5.78 -0.16 -17.96
CA TYR A 708 4.64 -1.08 -17.86
C TYR A 708 5.05 -2.41 -17.22
N PRO A 709 4.25 -2.94 -16.28
CA PRO A 709 4.47 -4.28 -15.75
C PRO A 709 4.14 -5.34 -16.80
N ARG A 710 4.77 -6.51 -16.68
CA ARG A 710 4.61 -7.64 -17.63
C ARG A 710 3.14 -8.09 -17.79
N SER A 711 2.31 -7.90 -16.76
CA SER A 711 0.87 -8.23 -16.75
C SER A 711 0.06 -7.53 -17.84
N VAL A 712 0.49 -6.34 -18.29
CA VAL A 712 -0.21 -5.53 -19.31
C VAL A 712 0.04 -6.05 -20.73
N LYS A 713 1.07 -6.88 -20.92
CA LYS A 713 1.47 -7.47 -22.21
C LYS A 713 1.64 -6.44 -23.32
N MET A 714 2.44 -5.42 -23.02
CA MET A 714 2.71 -4.34 -23.97
C MET A 714 3.67 -4.81 -25.06
N GLY A 715 3.44 -4.39 -26.29
CA GLY A 715 4.41 -4.51 -27.37
C GLY A 715 4.59 -3.17 -28.08
N VAL A 716 5.80 -2.96 -28.57
CA VAL A 716 6.18 -1.83 -29.43
C VAL A 716 7.06 -2.35 -30.56
N ASP A 717 7.19 -1.55 -31.62
CA ASP A 717 8.13 -1.74 -32.73
C ASP A 717 8.96 -0.46 -32.76
N GLU A 718 10.19 -0.52 -32.24
CA GLU A 718 11.06 0.63 -32.06
C GLU A 718 11.39 1.30 -33.40
N THR A 719 11.64 0.51 -34.44
CA THR A 719 11.83 1.02 -35.80
C THR A 719 10.66 1.90 -36.24
N LYS A 720 9.42 1.51 -35.91
CA LYS A 720 8.22 2.33 -36.20
C LYS A 720 8.20 3.63 -35.40
N VAL A 721 8.66 3.62 -34.15
CA VAL A 721 8.83 4.84 -33.34
C VAL A 721 9.84 5.77 -33.99
N VAL A 722 10.97 5.25 -34.46
CA VAL A 722 11.96 6.04 -35.21
C VAL A 722 11.33 6.62 -36.48
N ALA A 723 10.58 5.84 -37.25
CA ALA A 723 9.90 6.35 -38.44
C ALA A 723 8.89 7.47 -38.14
N GLU A 724 8.18 7.42 -37.01
CA GLU A 724 7.28 8.49 -36.55
C GLU A 724 8.03 9.77 -36.20
N LEU A 725 9.19 9.67 -35.53
CA LEU A 725 10.04 10.84 -35.25
C LEU A 725 10.57 11.51 -36.52
N PHE A 726 10.71 10.74 -37.60
CA PHE A 726 11.17 11.22 -38.91
C PHE A 726 10.06 11.33 -39.96
N ALA A 727 8.77 11.41 -39.56
CA ALA A 727 7.64 11.42 -40.48
C ALA A 727 7.69 12.57 -41.52
N ASP A 728 8.34 13.69 -41.16
CA ASP A 728 8.51 14.88 -42.02
C ASP A 728 9.72 14.81 -42.96
N ALA A 729 10.65 13.88 -42.72
CA ALA A 729 11.88 13.74 -43.51
C ALA A 729 11.64 12.84 -44.73
N ARG A 730 10.95 13.32 -45.78
CA ARG A 730 10.62 12.50 -46.97
C ARG A 730 11.62 12.64 -48.11
N GLY A 731 11.81 11.56 -48.86
CA GLY A 731 12.49 11.53 -50.15
C GLY A 731 13.87 10.85 -50.18
N LYS A 732 14.34 10.59 -51.39
CA LYS A 732 15.53 9.75 -51.69
C LYS A 732 16.86 10.29 -51.17
N SER A 733 16.86 11.51 -50.66
CA SER A 733 18.06 12.08 -50.04
C SER A 733 18.32 11.46 -48.67
N HIS A 734 17.33 10.86 -48.01
CA HIS A 734 17.50 10.19 -46.73
C HIS A 734 17.87 8.72 -46.90
N VAL A 735 18.80 8.24 -46.06
CA VAL A 735 19.43 6.92 -46.22
C VAL A 735 19.24 6.06 -44.98
N MET A 736 18.69 4.85 -45.17
CA MET A 736 18.61 3.81 -44.14
C MET A 736 19.52 2.64 -44.49
N PHE A 737 20.28 2.17 -43.52
CA PHE A 737 20.94 0.85 -43.55
C PHE A 737 20.15 -0.09 -42.63
N ASP A 738 19.61 -1.16 -43.19
CA ASP A 738 18.89 -2.23 -42.48
C ASP A 738 19.78 -3.47 -42.43
N VAL A 739 20.59 -3.58 -41.37
CA VAL A 739 21.58 -4.65 -41.19
C VAL A 739 20.93 -5.79 -40.41
N GLY A 740 20.77 -6.96 -41.04
CA GLY A 740 19.91 -8.02 -40.53
C GLY A 740 18.45 -7.80 -40.95
N ALA A 741 18.23 -7.56 -42.25
CA ALA A 741 16.95 -7.11 -42.77
C ALA A 741 15.85 -8.20 -42.74
N HIS A 742 16.20 -9.47 -42.56
CA HIS A 742 15.28 -10.61 -42.54
C HIS A 742 14.33 -10.59 -43.75
N THR A 743 13.01 -10.42 -43.55
CA THR A 743 12.00 -10.31 -44.60
C THR A 743 11.55 -8.86 -44.87
N GLY A 744 12.28 -7.88 -44.33
CA GLY A 744 12.09 -6.45 -44.55
C GLY A 744 10.92 -5.85 -43.77
N THR A 745 10.79 -6.25 -42.50
CA THR A 745 9.78 -5.70 -41.58
C THR A 745 10.09 -4.26 -41.19
N SER A 746 11.37 -3.91 -41.07
CA SER A 746 11.84 -2.55 -40.74
C SER A 746 11.87 -1.64 -41.97
N ALA A 747 12.50 -2.09 -43.07
CA ALA A 747 12.56 -1.37 -44.35
C ALA A 747 11.20 -0.82 -44.85
N LYS A 748 10.08 -1.51 -44.57
CA LYS A 748 8.74 -1.08 -45.03
C LYS A 748 8.34 0.32 -44.51
N PHE A 749 8.77 0.70 -43.30
CA PHE A 749 8.37 1.96 -42.69
C PHE A 749 9.05 3.15 -43.36
N PHE A 750 10.31 2.98 -43.75
CA PHE A 750 11.10 4.02 -44.41
C PHE A 750 10.89 4.05 -45.93
N ASP A 751 10.44 2.95 -46.54
CA ASP A 751 9.99 2.98 -47.93
C ASP A 751 8.75 3.87 -48.08
N ALA A 752 7.84 3.84 -47.10
CA ALA A 752 6.69 4.73 -47.05
C ALA A 752 7.04 6.23 -46.88
N LEU A 753 8.30 6.53 -46.53
CA LEU A 753 8.87 7.88 -46.47
C LEU A 753 9.72 8.22 -47.72
N ASP A 754 9.76 7.33 -48.72
CA ASP A 754 10.54 7.44 -49.96
C ASP A 754 12.07 7.51 -49.76
N TRP A 755 12.59 6.89 -48.70
CA TRP A 755 14.04 6.84 -48.43
C TRP A 755 14.77 5.89 -49.37
N SER A 756 16.07 6.08 -49.48
CA SER A 756 16.99 5.09 -50.07
C SER A 756 17.42 4.10 -48.99
N ILE A 757 17.17 2.80 -49.21
CA ILE A 757 17.32 1.76 -48.18
C ILE A 757 18.30 0.69 -48.67
N TYR A 758 19.28 0.36 -47.85
CA TYR A 758 20.26 -0.69 -48.11
C TYR A 758 20.04 -1.80 -47.10
N CYS A 759 19.48 -2.91 -47.57
CA CYS A 759 19.14 -4.07 -46.76
C CYS A 759 20.21 -5.15 -46.88
N PHE A 760 20.75 -5.62 -45.76
CA PHE A 760 21.76 -6.69 -45.72
C PHE A 760 21.14 -7.94 -45.11
N GLU A 761 21.03 -9.00 -45.93
CA GLU A 761 20.47 -10.29 -45.49
C GLU A 761 21.26 -11.47 -46.08
N PRO A 762 22.17 -12.08 -45.30
CA PRO A 762 23.00 -13.21 -45.75
C PRO A 762 22.22 -14.52 -45.96
N ASN A 763 21.09 -14.74 -45.29
CA ASN A 763 20.29 -15.96 -45.45
C ASN A 763 19.51 -15.97 -46.78
N ASP A 764 19.73 -17.00 -47.59
CA ASP A 764 19.11 -17.12 -48.92
C ASP A 764 17.57 -17.14 -48.89
N GLU A 765 16.96 -17.79 -47.91
CA GLU A 765 15.50 -17.92 -47.79
C GLU A 765 14.84 -16.61 -47.38
N ASN A 766 15.41 -15.94 -46.37
CA ASN A 766 14.95 -14.62 -45.92
C ASN A 766 15.13 -13.58 -47.02
N ARG A 767 16.30 -13.57 -47.67
CA ARG A 767 16.60 -12.67 -48.79
C ARG A 767 15.70 -12.90 -49.99
N ALA A 768 15.31 -14.15 -50.29
CA ALA A 768 14.34 -14.42 -51.36
C ALA A 768 12.97 -13.79 -51.08
N GLN A 769 12.51 -13.81 -49.83
CA GLN A 769 11.26 -13.15 -49.42
C GLN A 769 11.39 -11.62 -49.46
N LEU A 770 12.51 -11.08 -48.96
CA LEU A 770 12.84 -9.65 -49.02
C LEU A 770 12.88 -9.15 -50.47
N THR A 771 13.54 -9.89 -51.36
CA THR A 771 13.62 -9.58 -52.79
C THR A 771 12.25 -9.62 -53.44
N LYS A 772 11.43 -10.64 -53.16
CA LYS A 772 10.06 -10.70 -53.67
C LYS A 772 9.22 -9.48 -53.24
N LYS A 773 9.49 -8.93 -52.06
CA LYS A 773 8.74 -7.79 -51.50
C LYS A 773 9.16 -6.45 -52.11
N PHE A 774 10.43 -6.28 -52.46
CA PHE A 774 10.99 -4.98 -52.85
C PHE A 774 11.69 -4.94 -54.21
N CYS A 775 11.68 -6.02 -55.01
CA CYS A 775 12.39 -6.10 -56.30
C CYS A 775 12.01 -5.02 -57.32
N GLU A 776 10.81 -4.46 -57.23
CA GLU A 776 10.34 -3.40 -58.14
C GLU A 776 10.73 -1.98 -57.66
N ASN A 777 11.30 -1.84 -56.46
CA ASN A 777 11.62 -0.54 -55.89
C ASN A 777 13.10 -0.18 -56.09
N PRO A 778 13.43 0.74 -57.01
CA PRO A 778 14.81 1.09 -57.31
C PRO A 778 15.52 1.87 -56.20
N ARG A 779 14.81 2.25 -55.12
CA ARG A 779 15.41 2.89 -53.94
C ARG A 779 15.94 1.89 -52.93
N ILE A 780 15.59 0.61 -53.06
CA ILE A 780 15.94 -0.44 -52.11
C ILE A 780 16.99 -1.34 -52.75
N VAL A 781 18.17 -1.37 -52.15
CA VAL A 781 19.27 -2.24 -52.55
C VAL A 781 19.33 -3.40 -51.58
N ILE A 782 19.35 -4.62 -52.09
CA ILE A 782 19.43 -5.84 -51.28
C ILE A 782 20.81 -6.46 -51.50
N ASP A 783 21.57 -6.60 -50.42
CA ASP A 783 22.92 -7.14 -50.39
C ASP A 783 22.92 -8.50 -49.67
N SER A 784 23.65 -9.47 -50.23
CA SER A 784 23.77 -10.82 -49.68
C SER A 784 24.92 -10.98 -48.69
N ARG A 785 25.73 -9.94 -48.48
CA ARG A 785 26.86 -9.97 -47.54
C ARG A 785 26.36 -9.75 -46.11
N ALA A 786 27.02 -10.37 -45.15
CA ALA A 786 26.89 -10.00 -43.74
C ALA A 786 27.70 -8.72 -43.46
N VAL A 787 27.33 -7.94 -42.45
CA VAL A 787 28.08 -6.73 -42.05
C VAL A 787 28.74 -6.98 -40.70
N ALA A 788 30.01 -6.57 -40.54
CA ALA A 788 30.77 -6.68 -39.29
C ALA A 788 31.89 -5.62 -39.21
N GLU A 789 32.94 -5.87 -38.41
CA GLU A 789 34.06 -4.94 -38.18
C GLU A 789 35.12 -4.94 -39.29
N SER A 790 35.24 -6.02 -40.07
CA SER A 790 36.23 -6.17 -41.14
C SER A 790 35.68 -6.94 -42.34
N VAL A 791 36.24 -6.68 -43.52
CA VAL A 791 35.90 -7.39 -44.76
C VAL A 791 36.52 -8.79 -44.75
N GLU A 792 35.71 -9.82 -45.02
CA GLU A 792 36.15 -11.22 -45.09
C GLU A 792 35.40 -11.96 -46.20
N THR A 793 36.01 -12.99 -46.79
CA THR A 793 35.37 -13.84 -47.81
C THR A 793 35.17 -15.26 -47.31
N GLY A 794 33.99 -15.83 -47.56
CA GLY A 794 33.70 -17.23 -47.27
C GLY A 794 33.60 -17.60 -45.77
N ARG A 795 33.07 -16.70 -44.94
CA ARG A 795 32.85 -16.94 -43.51
C ARG A 795 31.63 -17.85 -43.30
N SER A 796 31.69 -18.76 -42.34
CA SER A 796 30.57 -19.64 -42.01
C SER A 796 29.40 -18.86 -41.41
N PHE A 797 28.20 -19.09 -41.94
CA PHE A 797 26.94 -18.55 -41.44
C PHE A 797 26.10 -19.67 -40.82
N PHE A 798 25.56 -19.42 -39.64
CA PHE A 798 24.83 -20.39 -38.82
C PHE A 798 23.35 -20.05 -38.78
N VAL A 799 22.49 -21.07 -38.87
CA VAL A 799 21.03 -20.94 -38.73
C VAL A 799 20.51 -21.97 -37.72
N SER A 800 19.31 -21.75 -37.19
CA SER A 800 18.66 -22.67 -36.24
C SER A 800 17.26 -23.02 -36.72
N GLU A 801 16.86 -24.29 -36.54
CA GLU A 801 15.48 -24.72 -36.78
C GLU A 801 14.48 -24.15 -35.76
N GLU A 802 14.95 -23.57 -34.65
CA GLU A 802 14.10 -22.99 -33.59
C GLU A 802 13.48 -21.64 -33.98
N SER A 803 14.14 -20.87 -34.86
CA SER A 803 13.65 -19.58 -35.36
C SER A 803 14.41 -19.18 -36.62
N THR A 804 13.69 -18.68 -37.63
CA THR A 804 14.30 -18.11 -38.84
C THR A 804 14.97 -16.75 -38.60
N GLY A 805 14.75 -16.15 -37.43
CA GLY A 805 15.30 -14.85 -37.03
C GLY A 805 16.73 -14.91 -36.49
N ILE A 806 17.17 -16.03 -35.89
CA ILE A 806 18.43 -16.09 -35.14
C ILE A 806 19.67 -16.43 -35.98
N GLY A 807 19.70 -16.04 -37.26
CA GLY A 807 20.84 -16.31 -38.14
C GLY A 807 22.08 -15.46 -37.79
N THR A 808 23.25 -16.06 -37.64
CA THR A 808 24.44 -15.36 -37.11
C THR A 808 25.77 -15.89 -37.66
N LEU A 809 26.85 -15.11 -37.54
CA LEU A 809 28.22 -15.52 -37.91
C LEU A 809 28.94 -16.30 -36.78
N HIS A 810 28.31 -16.50 -35.63
CA HIS A 810 28.86 -17.24 -34.50
C HIS A 810 27.80 -18.09 -33.80
N ALA A 811 27.94 -19.42 -33.79
CA ALA A 811 27.01 -20.30 -33.07
C ALA A 811 27.03 -20.05 -31.56
N PHE A 812 25.90 -19.64 -30.99
CA PHE A 812 25.73 -19.44 -29.54
C PHE A 812 24.74 -20.44 -28.90
N ARG A 813 24.26 -21.43 -29.67
CA ARG A 813 23.41 -22.54 -29.19
C ARG A 813 23.78 -23.86 -29.86
N ASP A 814 23.47 -24.97 -29.19
CA ASP A 814 23.63 -26.33 -29.73
C ASP A 814 22.77 -26.58 -30.98
N SER A 815 21.69 -25.83 -31.17
CA SER A 815 20.78 -25.93 -32.33
C SER A 815 21.26 -25.19 -33.57
N HIS A 816 22.38 -24.45 -33.51
CA HIS A 816 22.95 -23.76 -34.66
C HIS A 816 23.77 -24.71 -35.55
N GLU A 817 23.34 -24.87 -36.79
CA GLU A 817 24.08 -25.62 -37.81
C GLU A 817 24.63 -24.66 -38.89
N VAL A 818 25.77 -25.01 -39.49
CA VAL A 818 26.35 -24.23 -40.60
C VAL A 818 25.43 -24.38 -41.82
N ALA A 819 24.82 -23.28 -42.24
CA ALA A 819 23.87 -23.25 -43.35
C ALA A 819 24.58 -22.97 -44.69
N SER A 820 25.47 -21.98 -44.68
CA SER A 820 26.14 -21.47 -45.88
C SER A 820 27.47 -20.79 -45.53
N THR A 821 28.23 -20.41 -46.56
CA THR A 821 29.35 -19.48 -46.45
C THR A 821 28.96 -18.15 -47.08
N VAL A 822 29.19 -17.06 -46.37
CA VAL A 822 28.83 -15.71 -46.81
C VAL A 822 30.04 -14.79 -46.76
N ASP A 823 30.06 -13.81 -47.64
CA ASP A 823 31.05 -12.73 -47.60
C ASP A 823 30.62 -11.70 -46.55
N VAL A 824 31.61 -11.08 -45.92
CA VAL A 824 31.43 -10.07 -44.86
C VAL A 824 31.95 -8.73 -45.38
N THR A 825 31.17 -7.68 -45.17
CA THR A 825 31.51 -6.29 -45.50
C THR A 825 31.46 -5.43 -44.25
N THR A 826 31.83 -4.15 -44.37
CA THR A 826 31.70 -3.14 -43.31
C THR A 826 30.77 -2.02 -43.76
N VAL A 827 30.28 -1.22 -42.81
CA VAL A 827 29.49 -0.02 -43.14
C VAL A 827 30.32 0.95 -43.98
N ASP A 828 31.62 1.09 -43.69
CA ASP A 828 32.57 1.93 -44.46
C ASP A 828 32.66 1.50 -45.93
N GLU A 829 32.90 0.21 -46.19
CA GLU A 829 33.09 -0.29 -47.54
C GLU A 829 31.82 -0.14 -48.38
N VAL A 830 30.64 -0.37 -47.79
CA VAL A 830 29.37 -0.20 -48.51
C VAL A 830 29.08 1.28 -48.78
N ALA A 831 29.34 2.16 -47.81
CA ALA A 831 29.16 3.60 -48.00
C ALA A 831 30.05 4.12 -49.15
N ARG A 832 31.32 3.67 -49.21
CA ARG A 832 32.23 3.99 -50.32
C ARG A 832 31.75 3.44 -51.66
N GLN A 833 31.31 2.19 -51.71
CA GLN A 833 30.81 1.54 -52.94
C GLN A 833 29.63 2.30 -53.57
N HIS A 834 28.74 2.83 -52.73
CA HIS A 834 27.56 3.59 -53.18
C HIS A 834 27.76 5.10 -53.20
N GLY A 835 28.97 5.60 -52.91
CA GLY A 835 29.27 7.04 -52.89
C GLY A 835 28.46 7.82 -51.84
N LEU A 836 28.12 7.17 -50.73
CA LEU A 836 27.34 7.74 -49.64
C LEU A 836 28.26 8.52 -48.70
N ASN A 837 27.86 9.75 -48.38
CA ASN A 837 28.54 10.62 -47.41
C ASN A 837 27.74 10.83 -46.13
N LYS A 838 26.58 10.17 -46.01
CA LYS A 838 25.72 10.22 -44.84
C LYS A 838 24.85 8.97 -44.72
N ILE A 839 24.45 8.69 -43.49
CA ILE A 839 23.43 7.70 -43.14
C ILE A 839 22.46 8.41 -42.19
N ASP A 840 21.16 8.39 -42.46
CA ASP A 840 20.17 8.99 -41.56
C ASP A 840 19.79 7.98 -40.46
N PHE A 841 19.59 6.71 -40.82
CA PHE A 841 19.26 5.65 -39.87
C PHE A 841 20.08 4.38 -40.10
N LEU A 842 20.78 3.92 -39.06
CA LEU A 842 21.48 2.63 -39.04
C LEU A 842 20.76 1.68 -38.07
N LYS A 843 20.00 0.73 -38.60
CA LYS A 843 19.39 -0.35 -37.84
C LYS A 843 20.29 -1.58 -37.88
N ILE A 844 20.56 -2.17 -36.73
CA ILE A 844 21.42 -3.32 -36.55
C ILE A 844 20.68 -4.36 -35.71
N ASP A 845 20.58 -5.56 -36.24
CA ASP A 845 19.93 -6.70 -35.60
C ASP A 845 20.52 -7.96 -36.21
N VAL A 846 21.74 -8.27 -35.77
CA VAL A 846 22.52 -9.40 -36.29
C VAL A 846 22.73 -10.47 -35.23
N GLU A 847 21.80 -10.52 -34.27
CA GLU A 847 21.65 -11.57 -33.27
C GLU A 847 22.93 -11.78 -32.46
N GLY A 848 23.44 -10.69 -31.86
CA GLY A 848 24.53 -10.68 -30.89
C GLY A 848 25.88 -10.18 -31.42
N LEU A 849 26.01 -9.89 -32.71
CA LEU A 849 27.22 -9.29 -33.31
C LEU A 849 27.06 -7.79 -33.62
N ASP A 850 26.04 -7.17 -33.05
CA ASP A 850 25.67 -5.78 -33.24
C ASP A 850 26.83 -4.83 -32.93
N PHE A 851 27.60 -5.12 -31.88
CA PHE A 851 28.78 -4.34 -31.53
C PHE A 851 29.89 -4.43 -32.58
N ALA A 852 30.03 -5.56 -33.29
CA ALA A 852 31.00 -5.68 -34.39
C ALA A 852 30.61 -4.80 -35.58
N VAL A 853 29.32 -4.69 -35.89
CA VAL A 853 28.82 -3.78 -36.93
C VAL A 853 29.12 -2.32 -36.56
N LEU A 854 28.90 -1.92 -35.30
CA LEU A 854 29.24 -0.58 -34.79
C LEU A 854 30.73 -0.25 -34.92
N LYS A 855 31.61 -1.24 -34.75
CA LYS A 855 33.06 -1.07 -34.96
C LYS A 855 33.45 -0.88 -36.43
N GLY A 856 32.64 -1.37 -37.36
CA GLY A 856 32.83 -1.21 -38.81
C GLY A 856 32.32 0.11 -39.40
N VAL A 857 31.76 1.02 -38.58
CA VAL A 857 31.31 2.34 -39.01
C VAL A 857 32.50 3.31 -39.12
N PRO A 858 32.64 4.09 -40.22
CA PRO A 858 33.73 5.03 -40.38
C PRO A 858 33.43 6.34 -39.64
N TRP A 859 33.54 6.33 -38.31
CA TRP A 859 33.10 7.41 -37.41
C TRP A 859 33.70 8.81 -37.71
N ASP A 860 34.85 8.86 -38.39
CA ASP A 860 35.51 10.10 -38.79
C ASP A 860 34.87 10.75 -40.02
N THR A 861 34.16 9.98 -40.85
CA THR A 861 33.58 10.45 -42.13
C THR A 861 32.07 10.36 -42.17
N ILE A 862 31.46 9.41 -41.46
CA ILE A 862 30.00 9.22 -41.41
C ILE A 862 29.58 8.97 -39.95
N LYS A 863 28.60 9.77 -39.50
CA LYS A 863 27.88 9.56 -38.25
C LYS A 863 26.39 9.41 -38.53
N PRO A 864 25.81 8.21 -38.35
CA PRO A 864 24.37 8.02 -38.50
C PRO A 864 23.56 8.98 -37.61
N ARG A 865 22.45 9.56 -38.08
CA ARG A 865 21.66 10.48 -37.21
C ARG A 865 20.97 9.74 -36.07
N VAL A 866 20.49 8.54 -36.33
CA VAL A 866 19.95 7.62 -35.34
C VAL A 866 20.50 6.21 -35.57
N ILE A 867 20.74 5.49 -34.48
CA ILE A 867 21.16 4.09 -34.48
C ILE A 867 20.19 3.30 -33.59
N GLU A 868 19.68 2.19 -34.10
CA GLU A 868 18.91 1.19 -33.36
C GLU A 868 19.72 -0.10 -33.38
N CYS A 869 20.13 -0.60 -32.21
CA CYS A 869 20.84 -1.88 -32.13
C CYS A 869 20.36 -2.73 -30.95
N GLU A 870 20.22 -4.04 -31.20
CA GLU A 870 19.78 -5.00 -30.20
C GLU A 870 20.88 -5.24 -29.15
N PHE A 871 20.47 -5.41 -27.90
CA PHE A 871 21.30 -5.99 -26.85
C PHE A 871 20.56 -7.15 -26.16
N GLU A 872 21.31 -8.20 -25.86
CA GLU A 872 20.88 -9.31 -25.00
C GLU A 872 22.15 -9.84 -24.31
N ASP A 873 22.40 -9.43 -23.06
CA ASP A 873 23.63 -9.78 -22.34
C ASP A 873 23.82 -11.31 -22.21
N ALA A 874 22.72 -12.07 -22.15
CA ALA A 874 22.75 -13.54 -22.19
C ALA A 874 23.44 -14.10 -23.45
N LYS A 875 23.36 -13.40 -24.59
CA LYS A 875 24.02 -13.75 -25.86
C LYS A 875 25.38 -13.05 -26.03
N THR A 876 25.48 -11.79 -25.63
CA THR A 876 26.62 -10.91 -25.97
C THR A 876 27.80 -11.00 -25.00
N VAL A 877 27.56 -11.30 -23.71
CA VAL A 877 28.65 -11.48 -22.72
C VAL A 877 29.62 -12.60 -23.12
N PRO A 878 29.17 -13.78 -23.59
CA PRO A 878 30.06 -14.79 -24.17
C PRO A 878 30.89 -14.31 -25.37
N LEU A 879 30.40 -13.29 -26.09
CA LEU A 879 31.08 -12.64 -27.22
C LEU A 879 32.00 -11.50 -26.76
N GLY A 880 32.17 -11.30 -25.45
CA GLY A 880 33.16 -10.40 -24.85
C GLY A 880 32.70 -8.95 -24.67
N HIS A 881 31.39 -8.69 -24.68
CA HIS A 881 30.84 -7.34 -24.45
C HIS A 881 29.46 -7.38 -23.78
N THR A 882 29.06 -6.26 -23.18
CA THR A 882 27.76 -6.03 -22.54
C THR A 882 26.98 -4.92 -23.27
N TYR A 883 25.69 -4.76 -22.97
CA TYR A 883 24.91 -3.59 -23.41
C TYR A 883 25.58 -2.27 -22.97
N ALA A 884 26.22 -2.26 -21.79
CA ALA A 884 26.91 -1.08 -21.26
C ALA A 884 28.16 -0.74 -22.08
N ASP A 885 28.91 -1.73 -22.56
CA ASP A 885 30.05 -1.51 -23.46
C ASP A 885 29.60 -0.88 -24.78
N MET A 886 28.49 -1.36 -25.35
CA MET A 886 27.88 -0.78 -26.56
C MET A 886 27.36 0.64 -26.33
N ALA A 887 26.63 0.87 -25.23
CA ALA A 887 26.10 2.18 -24.89
C ALA A 887 27.22 3.21 -24.64
N ASN A 888 28.24 2.85 -23.85
CA ASN A 888 29.41 3.69 -23.62
C ASN A 888 30.14 4.02 -24.93
N TYR A 889 30.33 3.02 -25.80
CA TYR A 889 30.97 3.22 -27.10
C TYR A 889 30.23 4.25 -27.98
N LEU A 890 28.91 4.28 -27.92
CA LEU A 890 28.07 5.25 -28.63
C LEU A 890 28.09 6.64 -27.96
N VAL A 891 28.02 6.70 -26.63
CA VAL A 891 28.13 7.96 -25.86
C VAL A 891 29.48 8.65 -26.12
N GLU A 892 30.58 7.90 -26.13
CA GLU A 892 31.92 8.42 -26.46
C GLU A 892 32.01 9.02 -27.87
N ARG A 893 31.10 8.66 -28.78
CA ARG A 893 31.03 9.19 -30.16
C ARG A 893 30.10 10.39 -30.31
N GLY A 894 29.49 10.83 -29.21
CA GLY A 894 28.64 12.02 -29.12
C GLY A 894 27.14 11.72 -29.26
N TYR A 895 26.72 10.47 -29.04
CA TYR A 895 25.30 10.12 -29.08
C TYR A 895 24.63 10.25 -27.71
N THR A 896 23.38 10.67 -27.72
CA THR A 896 22.46 10.48 -26.58
C THR A 896 21.77 9.13 -26.74
N VAL A 897 21.96 8.23 -25.76
CA VAL A 897 21.48 6.86 -25.83
C VAL A 897 20.26 6.67 -24.93
N TYR A 898 19.18 6.14 -25.51
CA TYR A 898 17.99 5.68 -24.81
C TYR A 898 17.91 4.14 -24.86
N ILE A 899 17.39 3.54 -23.81
CA ILE A 899 17.21 2.09 -23.66
C ILE A 899 15.72 1.79 -23.77
N SER A 900 15.33 1.09 -24.84
CA SER A 900 14.02 0.45 -24.97
C SER A 900 14.13 -0.96 -24.39
N GLU A 901 13.76 -1.10 -23.12
CA GLU A 901 13.96 -2.32 -22.35
C GLU A 901 12.75 -3.26 -22.47
N TRP A 902 13.01 -4.53 -22.77
CA TRP A 902 12.05 -5.62 -22.78
C TRP A 902 12.27 -6.55 -21.58
N HIS A 903 11.17 -7.18 -21.17
CA HIS A 903 11.19 -8.19 -20.12
C HIS A 903 12.02 -9.43 -20.53
N PRO A 904 12.72 -10.09 -19.57
CA PRO A 904 13.48 -11.32 -19.84
C PRO A 904 12.72 -12.37 -20.66
N ILE A 905 13.43 -12.94 -21.65
CA ILE A 905 12.91 -13.96 -22.58
C ILE A 905 12.52 -15.23 -21.79
N ILE A 906 11.24 -15.57 -21.81
CA ILE A 906 10.73 -16.81 -21.17
C ILE A 906 11.04 -18.02 -22.07
N ARG A 907 10.84 -17.87 -23.38
CA ARG A 907 11.09 -18.90 -24.39
C ARG A 907 11.26 -18.23 -25.75
N TYR A 908 12.17 -18.74 -26.58
CA TYR A 908 12.32 -18.24 -27.94
C TYR A 908 11.11 -18.67 -28.81
N GLY A 909 10.70 -17.81 -29.73
CA GLY A 909 9.55 -18.07 -30.63
C GLY A 909 8.16 -17.77 -30.05
N ILE A 910 8.06 -17.08 -28.91
CA ILE A 910 6.78 -16.50 -28.42
C ILE A 910 6.85 -14.96 -28.41
N SER A 911 5.69 -14.33 -28.34
CA SER A 911 5.56 -12.89 -28.16
C SER A 911 6.17 -12.42 -26.82
N HIS A 912 7.10 -11.46 -26.87
CA HIS A 912 7.74 -10.85 -25.70
C HIS A 912 7.05 -9.57 -25.25
N ASP A 913 7.23 -9.15 -23.99
CA ASP A 913 6.54 -7.99 -23.42
C ASP A 913 7.52 -6.82 -23.18
N TRP A 914 7.15 -5.62 -23.64
CA TRP A 914 7.93 -4.40 -23.47
C TRP A 914 7.84 -3.90 -22.02
N CYS A 915 8.96 -3.43 -21.45
CA CYS A 915 9.08 -3.06 -20.04
C CYS A 915 9.10 -1.55 -19.84
N ARG A 916 10.13 -0.86 -20.33
CA ARG A 916 10.28 0.60 -20.11
C ARG A 916 11.17 1.28 -21.13
N LEU A 917 11.06 2.60 -21.16
CA LEU A 917 11.97 3.51 -21.84
C LEU A 917 12.78 4.27 -20.79
N THR A 918 14.10 4.35 -20.93
CA THR A 918 14.96 5.17 -20.05
C THR A 918 16.16 5.74 -20.81
N GLN A 919 16.84 6.73 -20.25
CA GLN A 919 18.05 7.33 -20.83
C GLN A 919 19.29 6.72 -20.17
N TYR A 920 20.33 6.44 -20.96
CA TYR A 920 21.63 5.99 -20.46
C TYR A 920 22.46 7.20 -19.96
N PRO A 921 23.21 7.09 -18.85
CA PRO A 921 23.50 5.89 -18.06
C PRO A 921 22.36 5.47 -17.12
N SER A 922 21.85 4.26 -17.32
CA SER A 922 20.89 3.60 -16.43
C SER A 922 21.17 2.11 -16.43
N ALA A 923 21.08 1.47 -15.26
CA ALA A 923 21.13 0.01 -15.17
C ALA A 923 19.87 -0.62 -15.77
N LEU A 924 19.99 -1.81 -16.37
CA LEU A 924 18.85 -2.66 -16.72
C LEU A 924 18.05 -3.02 -15.46
N LYS A 925 16.74 -3.20 -15.60
CA LYS A 925 15.84 -3.53 -14.47
C LYS A 925 16.13 -4.93 -13.93
N THR A 926 16.48 -5.85 -14.81
CA THR A 926 16.94 -7.20 -14.46
C THR A 926 18.21 -7.53 -15.26
N PRO A 927 19.17 -8.30 -14.71
CA PRO A 927 20.37 -8.70 -15.43
C PRO A 927 20.09 -9.45 -16.74
N ASP A 928 18.97 -10.17 -16.81
CA ASP A 928 18.55 -10.95 -17.98
C ASP A 928 17.58 -10.19 -18.91
N ALA A 929 17.43 -8.87 -18.72
CA ALA A 929 16.66 -8.05 -19.64
C ALA A 929 17.38 -7.94 -21.00
N TRP A 930 16.61 -7.71 -22.04
CA TRP A 930 17.09 -7.51 -23.41
C TRP A 930 16.35 -6.31 -24.00
N GLY A 931 16.77 -5.83 -25.17
CA GLY A 931 16.04 -4.79 -25.88
C GLY A 931 16.88 -4.05 -26.89
N ASN A 932 16.52 -2.79 -27.15
CA ASN A 932 17.18 -1.96 -28.15
C ASN A 932 17.78 -0.70 -27.55
N LEU A 933 19.00 -0.38 -27.96
CA LEU A 933 19.59 0.94 -27.76
C LEU A 933 19.13 1.85 -28.91
N LEU A 934 18.54 2.99 -28.58
CA LEU A 934 18.18 4.06 -29.51
C LEU A 934 19.15 5.23 -29.28
N ALA A 935 20.16 5.34 -30.13
CA ALA A 935 21.20 6.35 -30.02
C ALA A 935 20.97 7.47 -31.04
N PHE A 936 20.76 8.69 -30.56
CA PHE A 936 20.50 9.87 -31.38
C PHE A 936 21.70 10.81 -31.36
N LEU A 937 22.13 11.25 -32.55
CA LEU A 937 23.18 12.26 -32.68
C LEU A 937 22.66 13.65 -32.26
N ASP A 938 21.44 13.98 -32.68
CA ASP A 938 20.67 15.14 -32.20
C ASP A 938 19.57 14.62 -31.27
N ASP A 939 19.67 14.94 -29.97
CA ASP A 939 18.74 14.43 -28.96
C ASP A 939 17.29 14.92 -29.21
N PRO A 940 16.31 14.04 -29.48
CA PRO A 940 14.90 14.43 -29.59
C PRO A 940 14.28 14.84 -28.25
N GLY A 941 14.93 14.50 -27.14
CA GLY A 941 14.43 14.69 -25.79
C GLY A 941 13.42 13.61 -25.38
N MET A 942 13.43 13.27 -24.09
CA MET A 942 12.62 12.19 -23.52
C MET A 942 11.11 12.38 -23.74
N HIS A 943 10.63 13.63 -23.78
CA HIS A 943 9.21 13.93 -24.00
C HIS A 943 8.74 13.56 -25.41
N ALA A 944 9.51 13.92 -26.45
CA ALA A 944 9.17 13.59 -27.83
C ALA A 944 9.24 12.08 -28.06
N LEU A 945 10.26 11.43 -27.49
CA LEU A 945 10.43 9.98 -27.58
C LEU A 945 9.29 9.24 -26.86
N THR A 946 8.94 9.64 -25.63
CA THR A 946 7.78 9.11 -24.89
C THR A 946 6.49 9.28 -25.67
N SER A 947 6.26 10.45 -26.28
CA SER A 947 5.07 10.71 -27.10
C SER A 947 5.00 9.78 -28.31
N ALA A 948 6.13 9.51 -28.96
CA ALA A 948 6.20 8.60 -30.11
C ALA A 948 6.00 7.13 -29.68
N PHE A 949 6.57 6.68 -28.56
CA PHE A 949 6.33 5.35 -28.00
C PHE A 949 4.85 5.15 -27.65
N GLN A 950 4.20 6.13 -27.00
CA GLN A 950 2.78 6.04 -26.62
C GLN A 950 1.85 5.81 -27.83
N LYS A 951 2.16 6.34 -29.01
CA LYS A 951 1.37 6.13 -30.24
C LYS A 951 1.47 4.71 -30.80
N HIS A 952 2.51 3.96 -30.44
CA HIS A 952 2.82 2.65 -31.02
C HIS A 952 2.85 1.51 -30.01
N LEU A 953 2.73 1.84 -28.73
CA LEU A 953 2.46 0.89 -27.67
C LEU A 953 1.08 0.25 -27.83
N SER A 954 1.04 -1.08 -27.83
CA SER A 954 -0.21 -1.85 -27.94
C SER A 954 -0.26 -2.96 -26.90
N SER A 955 -1.37 -3.03 -26.14
CA SER A 955 -1.63 -4.15 -25.24
C SER A 955 -2.13 -5.35 -26.04
N ARG A 956 -1.51 -6.51 -25.84
CA ARG A 956 -1.86 -7.76 -26.54
C ARG A 956 -2.97 -8.54 -25.83
N ALA A 957 -3.89 -7.87 -25.14
CA ALA A 957 -5.06 -8.50 -24.52
C ALA A 957 -5.88 -9.28 -25.57
N ALA A 958 -6.25 -10.51 -25.23
CA ALA A 958 -6.80 -11.50 -26.16
C ALA A 958 -7.98 -10.96 -26.99
N LEU A 959 -7.92 -11.17 -28.31
CA LEU A 959 -9.12 -11.12 -29.16
C LEU A 959 -10.18 -12.06 -28.57
N PRO A 960 -11.46 -11.65 -28.52
CA PRO A 960 -12.53 -12.54 -28.07
C PRO A 960 -12.61 -13.77 -28.99
N PRO A 961 -12.87 -14.97 -28.46
CA PRO A 961 -13.00 -16.18 -29.28
C PRO A 961 -14.25 -16.04 -30.15
N GLY A 962 -14.09 -15.74 -31.45
CA GLY A 962 -15.26 -15.62 -32.34
C GLY A 962 -15.09 -14.98 -33.72
N ALA A 963 -13.89 -14.63 -34.20
CA ALA A 963 -13.74 -14.14 -35.57
C ALA A 963 -13.65 -15.32 -36.58
N PRO A 964 -14.46 -15.33 -37.66
CA PRO A 964 -14.58 -16.49 -38.54
C PRO A 964 -13.34 -16.69 -39.40
N VAL A 965 -12.74 -17.88 -39.29
CA VAL A 965 -11.72 -18.36 -40.23
C VAL A 965 -12.44 -18.83 -41.50
N ALA A 966 -12.18 -18.15 -42.62
CA ALA A 966 -12.69 -18.53 -43.92
C ALA A 966 -12.11 -19.87 -44.38
N ALA A 967 -13.00 -20.78 -44.81
CA ALA A 967 -12.69 -22.15 -45.22
C ALA A 967 -12.13 -22.27 -46.65
N ARG A 968 -11.26 -23.27 -46.86
CA ARG A 968 -11.06 -24.12 -48.06
C ARG A 968 -9.86 -25.05 -47.79
N ALA A 969 -9.81 -26.34 -48.12
CA ALA A 969 -10.75 -27.33 -48.64
C ALA A 969 -10.16 -28.74 -48.29
N SER A 970 -11.02 -29.74 -48.15
CA SER A 970 -10.74 -31.13 -47.78
C SER A 970 -10.18 -31.99 -48.93
N VAL A 971 -9.67 -33.21 -48.63
CA VAL A 971 -9.72 -34.51 -49.40
C VAL A 971 -8.66 -35.52 -48.81
N PRO A 972 -8.84 -36.87 -48.80
CA PRO A 972 -9.29 -37.60 -47.60
C PRO A 972 -8.37 -38.78 -47.18
N GLN A 973 -8.65 -39.37 -46.01
CA GLN A 973 -8.02 -40.59 -45.49
C GLN A 973 -8.33 -41.85 -46.32
N ARG A 974 -7.37 -42.78 -46.40
CA ARG A 974 -7.59 -44.19 -46.74
C ARG A 974 -7.08 -45.12 -45.63
N LYS A 975 -7.95 -46.02 -45.18
CA LYS A 975 -7.69 -47.14 -44.25
C LYS A 975 -6.91 -48.26 -44.95
N THR A 976 -6.05 -49.01 -44.24
CA THR A 976 -6.21 -50.46 -43.96
C THR A 976 -5.01 -51.15 -43.26
N THR A 977 -5.37 -51.99 -42.26
CA THR A 977 -4.87 -53.33 -41.86
C THR A 977 -3.44 -53.60 -41.34
N THR A 978 -3.40 -53.94 -40.04
CA THR A 978 -3.00 -55.25 -39.46
C THR A 978 -1.75 -55.98 -39.98
N ALA A 979 -0.58 -55.34 -39.97
CA ALA A 979 0.72 -56.04 -40.11
C ALA A 979 1.87 -55.47 -39.24
N VAL A 980 1.60 -54.63 -38.24
CA VAL A 980 2.67 -53.84 -37.56
C VAL A 980 3.15 -54.41 -36.22
N ARG A 981 2.48 -55.40 -35.63
CA ARG A 981 2.83 -55.86 -34.26
C ARG A 981 4.10 -56.73 -34.13
N PHE A 982 4.77 -57.09 -35.23
CA PHE A 982 6.05 -57.82 -35.17
C PHE A 982 7.28 -56.99 -35.57
N ALA A 983 7.08 -55.77 -36.11
CA ALA A 983 8.16 -54.88 -36.54
C ALA A 983 8.59 -53.86 -35.47
N GLU A 984 7.80 -53.68 -34.40
CA GLU A 984 8.13 -52.73 -33.32
C GLU A 984 9.08 -53.31 -32.26
N ALA A 985 9.11 -54.64 -32.07
CA ALA A 985 9.98 -55.28 -31.07
C ALA A 985 11.47 -55.32 -31.49
N THR A 986 11.76 -55.32 -32.79
CA THR A 986 13.13 -55.30 -33.34
C THR A 986 13.69 -53.89 -33.51
N LYS A 987 12.84 -52.84 -33.51
CA LYS A 987 13.27 -51.43 -33.64
C LYS A 987 13.71 -50.80 -32.31
N ALA A 988 13.21 -51.32 -31.18
CA ALA A 988 13.60 -50.84 -29.85
C ALA A 988 15.02 -51.26 -29.43
N ARG A 989 15.52 -52.43 -29.91
CA ARG A 989 16.88 -52.91 -29.60
C ARG A 989 17.97 -52.31 -30.49
N SER A 990 17.64 -51.79 -31.68
CA SER A 990 18.61 -51.12 -32.55
C SER A 990 18.92 -49.68 -32.15
N ASN A 991 17.95 -48.95 -31.58
CA ASN A 991 18.15 -47.55 -31.16
C ASN A 991 19.12 -47.39 -29.99
N LEU A 992 19.15 -48.33 -29.03
CA LEU A 992 20.09 -48.26 -27.90
C LEU A 992 21.54 -48.57 -28.33
N LEU A 993 21.72 -49.52 -29.25
CA LEU A 993 23.03 -49.83 -29.84
C LEU A 993 23.53 -48.69 -30.74
N PHE A 994 22.63 -48.01 -31.45
CA PHE A 994 22.97 -46.82 -32.26
C PHE A 994 23.35 -45.62 -31.40
N GLN A 995 22.65 -45.38 -30.28
CA GLN A 995 22.97 -44.29 -29.35
C GLN A 995 24.29 -44.54 -28.60
N ALA A 996 24.58 -45.78 -28.20
CA ALA A 996 25.86 -46.13 -27.58
C ALA A 996 27.04 -46.00 -28.55
N ALA A 997 26.86 -46.38 -29.82
CA ALA A 997 27.88 -46.21 -30.86
C ALA A 997 28.11 -44.71 -31.22
N ARG A 998 27.06 -43.89 -31.17
CA ARG A 998 27.15 -42.43 -31.39
C ARG A 998 27.89 -41.73 -30.25
N PHE A 999 27.63 -42.15 -29.00
CA PHE A 999 28.33 -41.67 -27.82
C PHE A 999 29.81 -42.06 -27.82
N ALA A 1000 30.15 -43.32 -28.10
CA ALA A 1000 31.53 -43.79 -28.19
C ALA A 1000 32.33 -43.07 -29.31
N LYS A 1001 31.69 -42.78 -30.45
CA LYS A 1001 32.29 -42.04 -31.58
C LYS A 1001 32.48 -40.55 -31.28
N HIS A 1002 31.63 -39.97 -30.42
CA HIS A 1002 31.74 -38.57 -29.97
C HIS A 1002 32.85 -38.42 -28.92
N SER A 1003 32.93 -39.33 -27.95
CA SER A 1003 33.97 -39.36 -26.92
C SER A 1003 35.36 -39.64 -27.49
N ALA A 1004 35.48 -40.52 -28.49
CA ALA A 1004 36.75 -40.78 -29.19
C ALA A 1004 37.23 -39.59 -30.03
N ARG A 1005 36.32 -38.73 -30.50
CA ARG A 1005 36.66 -37.51 -31.26
C ARG A 1005 37.07 -36.34 -30.35
N LEU A 1006 36.51 -36.25 -29.15
CA LEU A 1006 36.96 -35.29 -28.14
C LEU A 1006 38.39 -35.58 -27.66
N LEU A 1007 38.75 -36.87 -27.54
CA LEU A 1007 40.09 -37.30 -27.12
C LEU A 1007 41.20 -36.98 -28.13
N TRP A 1008 40.88 -36.63 -29.38
CA TRP A 1008 41.89 -36.44 -30.43
C TRP A 1008 42.27 -34.98 -30.71
N ARG A 1009 41.64 -33.99 -30.06
CA ARG A 1009 41.75 -32.56 -30.48
C ARG A 1009 42.44 -31.56 -29.53
N LYS A 1010 42.91 -31.90 -28.31
CA LYS A 1010 43.72 -30.97 -27.49
C LYS A 1010 44.86 -31.65 -26.74
N ARG A 1011 46.05 -31.03 -26.79
CA ARG A 1011 47.32 -31.46 -26.16
C ARG A 1011 47.23 -31.28 -24.63
N PHE A 1012 47.12 -32.42 -23.93
CA PHE A 1012 47.46 -32.80 -22.55
C PHE A 1012 47.06 -31.95 -21.32
N GLY A 1013 46.50 -32.64 -20.32
CA GLY A 1013 46.41 -32.25 -18.90
C GLY A 1013 45.76 -33.36 -18.05
N LEU A 1014 46.08 -33.43 -16.75
CA LEU A 1014 45.57 -34.41 -15.75
C LEU A 1014 44.05 -34.69 -15.81
N GLY A 1015 43.25 -33.73 -16.30
CA GLY A 1015 41.81 -33.88 -16.48
C GLY A 1015 41.39 -34.94 -17.51
N GLY A 1016 42.19 -35.18 -18.57
CA GLY A 1016 41.89 -36.24 -19.54
C GLY A 1016 42.08 -37.65 -18.97
N ILE A 1017 43.06 -37.82 -18.09
CA ILE A 1017 43.30 -39.07 -17.35
C ILE A 1017 42.20 -39.29 -16.31
N ALA A 1018 41.77 -38.23 -15.62
CA ALA A 1018 40.70 -38.31 -14.63
C ALA A 1018 39.35 -38.73 -15.24
N ILE A 1019 38.98 -38.18 -16.40
CA ILE A 1019 37.76 -38.58 -17.11
C ILE A 1019 37.86 -40.04 -17.58
N LEU A 1020 39.03 -40.48 -18.04
CA LEU A 1020 39.28 -41.88 -18.39
C LEU A 1020 39.16 -42.82 -17.17
N CYS A 1021 39.63 -42.39 -16.00
CA CYS A 1021 39.51 -43.14 -14.74
C CYS A 1021 38.06 -43.24 -14.22
N ILE A 1022 37.15 -42.35 -14.64
CA ILE A 1022 35.71 -42.40 -14.31
C ILE A 1022 34.94 -43.22 -15.35
N VAL A 1023 35.25 -43.02 -16.64
CA VAL A 1023 34.49 -43.62 -17.74
C VAL A 1023 34.87 -45.09 -17.95
N ALA A 1024 36.14 -45.45 -17.84
CA ALA A 1024 36.59 -46.82 -18.10
C ALA A 1024 36.00 -47.85 -17.11
N PRO A 1025 35.92 -47.60 -15.79
CA PRO A 1025 35.30 -48.55 -14.88
C PRO A 1025 33.78 -48.56 -15.02
N MET A 1026 33.14 -47.45 -15.39
CA MET A 1026 31.70 -47.40 -15.63
C MET A 1026 31.29 -48.23 -16.86
N VAL A 1027 32.11 -48.21 -17.91
CA VAL A 1027 31.93 -49.10 -19.08
C VAL A 1027 32.19 -50.57 -18.70
N ALA A 1028 33.20 -50.85 -17.88
CA ALA A 1028 33.47 -52.20 -17.38
C ALA A 1028 32.33 -52.71 -16.46
N ALA A 1029 31.68 -51.85 -15.69
CA ALA A 1029 30.50 -52.19 -14.89
C ALA A 1029 29.31 -52.59 -15.78
N ILE A 1030 29.12 -51.93 -16.93
CA ILE A 1030 28.05 -52.30 -17.87
C ILE A 1030 28.29 -53.71 -18.43
N LEU A 1031 29.55 -54.09 -18.65
CA LEU A 1031 29.95 -55.37 -19.26
C LEU A 1031 30.16 -56.51 -18.25
N ALA A 1032 30.28 -56.23 -16.95
CA ALA A 1032 30.50 -57.24 -15.93
C ALA A 1032 29.25 -58.13 -15.74
N GLN A 1033 29.41 -59.45 -15.95
CA GLN A 1033 28.31 -60.42 -15.90
C GLN A 1033 27.88 -60.81 -14.48
N THR A 1034 28.69 -60.49 -13.46
CA THR A 1034 28.40 -60.80 -12.05
C THR A 1034 28.09 -59.53 -11.24
N PRO A 1035 27.07 -59.55 -10.36
CA PRO A 1035 26.63 -58.35 -9.63
C PRO A 1035 27.70 -57.72 -8.74
N THR A 1036 28.59 -58.53 -8.17
CA THR A 1036 29.66 -58.09 -7.26
C THR A 1036 30.68 -57.18 -7.95
N TRP A 1037 31.16 -57.56 -9.14
CA TRP A 1037 32.12 -56.73 -9.88
C TRP A 1037 31.48 -55.45 -10.44
N ARG A 1038 30.18 -55.47 -10.72
CA ARG A 1038 29.42 -54.27 -11.12
C ARG A 1038 29.51 -53.16 -10.09
N TRP A 1039 29.24 -53.48 -8.83
CA TRP A 1039 29.24 -52.50 -7.75
C TRP A 1039 30.65 -52.01 -7.39
N VAL A 1040 31.67 -52.88 -7.48
CA VAL A 1040 33.08 -52.49 -7.28
C VAL A 1040 33.52 -51.44 -8.31
N MET A 1041 33.16 -51.63 -9.58
CA MET A 1041 33.56 -50.72 -10.67
C MET A 1041 32.77 -49.41 -10.64
N ILE A 1042 31.50 -49.42 -10.20
CA ILE A 1042 30.73 -48.20 -9.92
C ILE A 1042 31.36 -47.43 -8.74
N GLY A 1043 31.75 -48.13 -7.67
CA GLY A 1043 32.43 -47.52 -6.52
C GLY A 1043 33.76 -46.86 -6.88
N LEU A 1044 34.58 -47.50 -7.71
CA LEU A 1044 35.84 -46.93 -8.21
C LEU A 1044 35.63 -45.68 -9.08
N SER A 1045 34.57 -45.67 -9.89
CA SER A 1045 34.20 -44.49 -10.69
C SER A 1045 33.75 -43.32 -9.80
N GLY A 1046 33.01 -43.61 -8.72
CA GLY A 1046 32.58 -42.62 -7.73
C GLY A 1046 33.75 -42.01 -6.96
N LEU A 1047 34.75 -42.81 -6.56
CA LEU A 1047 35.95 -42.33 -5.89
C LEU A 1047 36.82 -41.43 -6.79
N ALA A 1048 36.96 -41.79 -8.08
CA ALA A 1048 37.66 -40.96 -9.05
C ALA A 1048 36.94 -39.62 -9.31
N ALA A 1049 35.61 -39.62 -9.33
CA ALA A 1049 34.81 -38.40 -9.48
C ALA A 1049 34.94 -37.47 -8.25
N LEU A 1050 34.93 -38.01 -7.04
CA LEU A 1050 35.16 -37.25 -5.81
C LEU A 1050 36.54 -36.60 -5.77
N GLY A 1051 37.58 -37.31 -6.22
CA GLY A 1051 38.94 -36.76 -6.33
C GLY A 1051 39.03 -35.60 -7.33
N LEU A 1052 38.34 -35.69 -8.46
CA LEU A 1052 38.30 -34.64 -9.47
C LEU A 1052 37.55 -33.39 -8.97
N ILE A 1053 36.44 -33.58 -8.25
CA ILE A 1053 35.69 -32.49 -7.63
C ILE A 1053 36.55 -31.77 -6.59
N GLY A 1054 37.27 -32.52 -5.73
CA GLY A 1054 38.18 -31.93 -4.74
C GLY A 1054 39.28 -31.08 -5.36
N ALA A 1055 39.87 -31.52 -6.48
CA ALA A 1055 40.89 -30.77 -7.20
C ALA A 1055 40.34 -29.47 -7.85
N LEU A 1056 39.12 -29.52 -8.39
CA LEU A 1056 38.46 -28.35 -8.97
C LEU A 1056 38.08 -27.30 -7.91
N VAL A 1057 37.61 -27.74 -6.74
CA VAL A 1057 37.31 -26.85 -5.62
C VAL A 1057 38.59 -26.19 -5.09
N ALA A 1058 39.70 -26.93 -4.98
CA ALA A 1058 40.98 -26.36 -4.57
C ALA A 1058 41.50 -25.32 -5.56
N ALA A 1059 41.35 -25.55 -6.87
CA ALA A 1059 41.71 -24.58 -7.90
C ALA A 1059 40.83 -23.32 -7.84
N ALA A 1060 39.52 -23.48 -7.63
CA ALA A 1060 38.59 -22.36 -7.48
C ALA A 1060 38.89 -21.51 -6.24
N ILE A 1061 39.25 -22.13 -5.11
CA ILE A 1061 39.66 -21.41 -3.89
C ILE A 1061 40.96 -20.63 -4.12
N SER A 1062 41.92 -21.21 -4.85
CA SER A 1062 43.18 -20.53 -5.18
C SER A 1062 42.96 -19.31 -6.07
N GLU A 1063 42.07 -19.40 -7.07
CA GLU A 1063 41.67 -18.29 -7.94
C GLU A 1063 41.01 -17.16 -7.11
N LEU A 1064 40.13 -17.53 -6.18
CA LEU A 1064 39.39 -16.60 -5.32
C LEU A 1064 40.32 -15.85 -4.35
N LEU A 1065 41.36 -16.52 -3.85
CA LEU A 1065 42.39 -15.91 -3.01
C LEU A 1065 43.28 -14.93 -3.81
N HIS A 1066 43.58 -15.24 -5.08
CA HIS A 1066 44.30 -14.33 -5.98
C HIS A 1066 43.47 -13.09 -6.34
N GLN A 1067 42.18 -13.26 -6.61
CA GLN A 1067 41.29 -12.13 -6.88
C GLN A 1067 41.14 -11.20 -5.66
N ARG A 1068 41.00 -11.76 -4.44
CA ARG A 1068 40.91 -10.96 -3.21
C ARG A 1068 42.19 -10.18 -2.89
N THR A 1069 43.37 -10.72 -3.23
CA THR A 1069 44.65 -10.02 -3.03
C THR A 1069 44.83 -8.88 -4.04
N ALA A 1070 44.40 -9.08 -5.30
CA ALA A 1070 44.39 -8.02 -6.32
C ALA A 1070 43.41 -6.88 -5.98
N ASP A 1071 42.22 -7.20 -5.45
CA ASP A 1071 41.24 -6.19 -5.04
C ASP A 1071 41.67 -5.40 -3.80
N ALA A 1072 42.37 -6.04 -2.86
CA ALA A 1072 42.97 -5.36 -1.72
C ALA A 1072 44.03 -4.33 -2.15
N GLN A 1073 44.87 -4.68 -3.14
CA GLN A 1073 45.87 -3.75 -3.70
C GLN A 1073 45.21 -2.57 -4.43
N ARG A 1074 44.14 -2.81 -5.20
CA ARG A 1074 43.40 -1.73 -5.89
C ARG A 1074 42.73 -0.76 -4.93
N ARG A 1075 42.15 -1.25 -3.82
CA ARG A 1075 41.57 -0.39 -2.77
C ARG A 1075 42.62 0.43 -2.05
N HIS A 1076 43.80 -0.15 -1.82
CA HIS A 1076 44.92 0.58 -1.21
C HIS A 1076 45.41 1.73 -2.12
N GLN A 1077 45.55 1.47 -3.43
CA GLN A 1077 45.92 2.50 -4.41
C GLN A 1077 44.89 3.64 -4.47
N SER A 1078 43.59 3.31 -4.51
CA SER A 1078 42.50 4.30 -4.52
C SER A 1078 42.45 5.16 -3.25
N LEU A 1079 42.81 4.58 -2.09
CA LEU A 1079 42.92 5.34 -0.84
C LEU A 1079 44.09 6.33 -0.87
N LEU A 1080 45.23 5.96 -1.47
CA LEU A 1080 46.37 6.85 -1.65
C LEU A 1080 46.03 8.02 -2.58
N ASP A 1081 45.36 7.77 -3.70
CA ASP A 1081 44.92 8.82 -4.63
C ASP A 1081 43.93 9.80 -3.97
N LYS A 1082 43.03 9.30 -3.12
CA LYS A 1082 42.09 10.14 -2.36
C LYS A 1082 42.80 11.00 -1.31
N ILE A 1083 43.81 10.46 -0.64
CA ILE A 1083 44.64 11.21 0.31
C ILE A 1083 45.44 12.30 -0.42
N GLU A 1084 45.98 12.00 -1.60
CA GLU A 1084 46.70 12.97 -2.41
C GLU A 1084 45.80 14.10 -2.90
N THR A 1085 44.58 13.77 -3.36
CA THR A 1085 43.57 14.76 -3.76
C THR A 1085 43.13 15.64 -2.58
N ALA A 1086 42.92 15.05 -1.40
CA ALA A 1086 42.58 15.80 -0.19
C ALA A 1086 43.71 16.75 0.25
N ASN A 1087 44.97 16.33 0.09
CA ASN A 1087 46.13 17.15 0.40
C ASN A 1087 46.31 18.33 -0.57
N VAL A 1088 45.97 18.15 -1.85
CA VAL A 1088 45.93 19.26 -2.82
C VAL A 1088 44.85 20.27 -2.41
N ARG A 1089 43.64 19.78 -2.09
CA ARG A 1089 42.53 20.65 -1.67
C ARG A 1089 42.83 21.42 -0.38
N MET A 1090 43.53 20.80 0.56
CA MET A 1090 44.01 21.45 1.79
C MET A 1090 45.00 22.58 1.53
N ARG A 1091 45.86 22.47 0.49
CA ARG A 1091 46.77 23.55 0.11
C ARG A 1091 46.04 24.71 -0.56
N GLU A 1092 45.09 24.40 -1.45
CA GLU A 1092 44.24 25.42 -2.08
C GLU A 1092 43.46 26.22 -1.02
N LEU A 1093 42.86 25.52 -0.04
CA LEU A 1093 42.16 26.17 1.08
C LEU A 1093 43.09 27.01 1.96
N ALA A 1094 44.35 26.60 2.14
CA ALA A 1094 45.33 27.38 2.90
C ALA A 1094 45.73 28.67 2.15
N GLU A 1095 45.86 28.62 0.82
CA GLU A 1095 46.11 29.79 -0.02
C GLU A 1095 44.91 30.76 0.00
N GLU A 1096 43.68 30.25 -0.14
CA GLU A 1096 42.45 31.06 -0.02
C GLU A 1096 42.35 31.72 1.37
N LEU A 1097 42.74 31.03 2.44
CA LEU A 1097 42.70 31.57 3.80
C LEU A 1097 43.70 32.73 4.00
N ASP A 1098 44.87 32.65 3.36
CA ASP A 1098 45.88 33.70 3.41
C ASP A 1098 45.47 34.93 2.57
N GLU A 1099 44.77 34.74 1.45
CA GLU A 1099 44.15 35.84 0.69
C GLU A 1099 43.08 36.57 1.52
N VAL A 1100 42.23 35.82 2.23
CA VAL A 1100 41.21 36.40 3.13
C VAL A 1100 41.86 37.21 4.26
N ARG A 1101 42.94 36.68 4.87
CA ARG A 1101 43.71 37.39 5.92
C ARG A 1101 44.39 38.66 5.40
N GLN A 1102 44.90 38.65 4.17
CA GLN A 1102 45.41 39.85 3.53
C GLN A 1102 44.30 40.88 3.30
N SER A 1103 43.11 40.44 2.88
CA SER A 1103 41.95 41.34 2.71
C SER A 1103 41.51 41.97 4.04
N GLU A 1104 41.47 41.19 5.14
CA GLU A 1104 41.16 41.70 6.47
C GLU A 1104 42.21 42.68 6.98
N SER A 1105 43.49 42.41 6.74
CA SER A 1105 44.59 43.32 7.09
C SER A 1105 44.49 44.66 6.32
N ASN A 1106 44.12 44.62 5.04
CA ASN A 1106 43.90 45.80 4.22
C ASN A 1106 42.64 46.58 4.63
N LEU A 1107 41.58 45.90 5.06
CA LEU A 1107 40.37 46.50 5.62
C LEU A 1107 40.65 47.17 6.97
N ARG A 1108 41.43 46.53 7.85
CA ARG A 1108 41.85 47.13 9.13
C ARG A 1108 42.74 48.37 8.94
N LYS A 1109 43.68 48.32 7.99
CA LYS A 1109 44.48 49.51 7.62
C LYS A 1109 43.61 50.64 7.06
N SER A 1110 42.59 50.33 6.25
CA SER A 1110 41.63 51.31 5.75
C SER A 1110 40.77 51.92 6.87
N ALA A 1111 40.36 51.12 7.85
CA ALA A 1111 39.60 51.57 9.02
C ALA A 1111 40.41 52.48 9.97
N GLU A 1112 41.72 52.23 10.13
CA GLU A 1112 42.61 53.08 10.92
C GLU A 1112 42.95 54.41 10.23
N THR A 1113 42.93 54.47 8.89
CA THR A 1113 43.04 55.73 8.15
C THR A 1113 41.73 56.52 8.08
N GLY A 1114 40.58 55.87 8.23
CA GLY A 1114 39.25 56.50 8.17
C GLY A 1114 38.82 57.23 9.45
N THR A 1115 39.49 57.02 10.58
CA THR A 1115 39.13 57.65 11.87
C THR A 1115 39.75 59.03 12.11
N LYS A 1116 40.33 59.66 11.08
CA LYS A 1116 40.86 61.03 11.12
C LYS A 1116 40.34 61.91 9.97
N SER A 1117 39.03 61.94 9.73
CA SER A 1117 38.41 63.13 9.13
C SER A 1117 36.89 63.16 9.33
N GLN A 1118 36.44 64.15 10.12
CA GLN A 1118 35.14 64.83 10.03
C GLN A 1118 33.92 63.99 10.47
N GLY A 1119 33.12 64.33 11.49
CA GLY A 1119 32.89 65.63 12.09
C GLY A 1119 31.77 66.40 11.37
N ALA A 1120 30.58 66.38 11.97
CA ALA A 1120 29.40 67.22 11.75
C ALA A 1120 28.25 66.68 10.87
N SER A 1121 27.04 66.85 11.43
CA SER A 1121 25.73 67.04 10.77
C SER A 1121 24.70 65.90 10.81
N SER A 1122 23.83 65.99 11.81
CA SER A 1122 22.34 65.96 11.73
C SER A 1122 21.54 64.76 11.17
N ARG A 1123 20.60 64.33 12.03
CA ARG A 1123 19.18 63.98 11.80
C ARG A 1123 18.79 62.69 11.06
N ASP A 1124 17.93 61.96 11.77
CA ASP A 1124 16.82 61.09 11.38
C ASP A 1124 17.10 59.73 10.72
N ASP A 1125 16.31 58.76 11.21
CA ASP A 1125 16.14 57.32 10.93
C ASP A 1125 17.16 56.30 11.49
#